data_AF-A0A8H8S6G1-F1
#
_entry.id   AF-A0A8H8S6G1-F1
#
_cell.length_a   1.000
_cell.length_b   1.000
_cell.length_c   1.000
_cell.angle_alpha   90.00
_cell.angle_beta   90.00
_cell.angle_gamma   90.00
#
_symmetry.space_group_name_H-M   'P 1'
#
loop_
_entity.id
_entity.type
_entity.pdbx_description
1 polymer ?
#
loop_
_entity_poly.entity_id
_entity_poly.type
_entity_poly.pdbx_seq_one_letter_code
_entity_poly.pdbx_strand_id
1 'polypeptide(L)'
;MSSTLDPKDDNYDQLTDVLKAQRTATQNAFRRKGERPNNIPPHTQAVNEFKMAAMSNSMRSMESNKTGQHLMQTTVIGSPYAPSVASFKDLKKVMLKDLTIETNHRGSYLLLRFLCPAMRMTAIMNVAEDEAGTVMPFALYFQDPESTRTAESILKEKGVIILKEPYFKVGTNGQYAVRVDQPTDIIWLSEDDPRVPTNWRSTSASAPKTTEYWKKKGNDLIGAGRFFEAIEMYTRALRSSPNQEEEEILHNNKALANLRIEAFDSALNDVSFIANPQDRSEKGLYRGGLALYGLRRFKEALETLEILVRKYPESAPGKYQLDRTRLRVAEQESGVYDFKALYKATKLRPPLMDNASYSGPIEVRNSPGRGRGLFTTKPVKAGELLLCEKAFSYCFAAPPEEMQKASSKSLSQSSFLIDVPGNRITVGTHADLIRDVSNKLARNPSLGPSFGDLAHRKYQGVACTSVDGSPVVDTFLVADTIHINCFGCPLTSRDMLDDPELNRASKYKLVEQHKDPMLGTTGIWTLASYINHSCDPTTKRSYIGDLQIVRAARDMPDNMELSFAYVNRVEEMDKKLSDGWGFQCDCVLCVDDRKVLNASKIQRRKLIKSFYASNASNKRKKDIIKELSKTFQRPPSEVPRIELWDLHFSLVNDFAKCGEGEEVVDQVLSAFSSIGFVIEPQASRVVVRRWGYPHQGATSAWLTLRNVFMSYGQNDLAESAKEYARITWMMQVGEDTTFIYDNPPKE
;
A
#
# COMPACT_ATOMS: atom_id res chain seq x y z
N MET A 1 11.52 -0.49 1.97
CA MET A 1 10.56 0.45 1.34
C MET A 1 10.99 0.68 -0.10
N SER A 2 10.04 0.88 -1.02
CA SER A 2 10.15 1.01 -2.49
C SER A 2 11.18 0.11 -3.21
N SER A 3 10.70 -0.93 -3.91
CA SER A 3 11.48 -1.78 -4.82
C SER A 3 11.75 -1.05 -6.14
N THR A 4 12.71 -0.12 -6.14
CA THR A 4 13.33 0.31 -7.40
C THR A 4 13.89 -0.92 -8.10
N LEU A 5 13.67 -1.00 -9.42
CA LEU A 5 14.17 -2.09 -10.27
C LEU A 5 15.65 -2.41 -9.92
N ASP A 6 15.93 -3.67 -9.59
CA ASP A 6 17.28 -4.09 -9.17
C ASP A 6 18.15 -4.23 -10.44
N PRO A 7 19.38 -3.68 -10.47
CA PRO A 7 20.33 -3.94 -11.56
C PRO A 7 20.59 -5.42 -11.86
N LYS A 8 20.22 -6.32 -10.95
CA LYS A 8 20.31 -7.77 -11.12
C LYS A 8 19.06 -8.42 -11.73
N ASP A 9 17.98 -7.67 -11.97
CA ASP A 9 16.76 -8.20 -12.60
C ASP A 9 17.01 -8.50 -14.09
N ASP A 10 16.54 -9.64 -14.58
CA ASP A 10 16.76 -10.09 -15.97
C ASP A 10 16.26 -9.10 -17.03
N ASN A 11 15.23 -8.31 -16.69
CA ASN A 11 14.63 -7.31 -17.58
C ASN A 11 15.20 -5.90 -17.39
N TYR A 12 16.25 -5.71 -16.58
CA TYR A 12 16.76 -4.40 -16.18
C TYR A 12 17.11 -3.51 -17.38
N ASP A 13 17.92 -4.02 -18.31
CA ASP A 13 18.40 -3.25 -19.46
C ASP A 13 17.25 -2.86 -20.40
N GLN A 14 16.37 -3.83 -20.71
CA GLN A 14 15.20 -3.60 -21.56
C GLN A 14 14.29 -2.52 -20.98
N LEU A 15 13.96 -2.61 -19.69
CA LEU A 15 13.07 -1.65 -19.02
C LEU A 15 13.71 -0.27 -18.91
N THR A 16 15.03 -0.22 -18.65
CA THR A 16 15.79 1.02 -18.61
C THR A 16 15.78 1.71 -19.97
N ASP A 17 15.88 0.96 -21.07
CA ASP A 17 15.75 1.50 -22.42
C ASP A 17 14.33 1.96 -22.74
N VAL A 18 13.31 1.25 -22.26
CA VAL A 18 11.91 1.73 -22.34
C VAL A 18 11.76 3.06 -21.62
N LEU A 19 12.29 3.23 -20.40
CA LEU A 19 12.26 4.51 -19.69
C LEU A 19 12.99 5.62 -20.46
N LYS A 20 14.17 5.36 -21.01
CA LYS A 20 14.90 6.33 -21.85
C LYS A 20 14.08 6.74 -23.08
N ALA A 21 13.44 5.78 -23.75
CA ALA A 21 12.58 6.03 -24.90
C ALA A 21 11.36 6.88 -24.53
N GLN A 22 10.69 6.57 -23.42
CA GLN A 22 9.56 7.34 -22.89
C GLN A 22 9.97 8.78 -22.56
N ARG A 23 11.13 8.98 -21.93
CA ARG A 23 11.68 10.32 -21.64
C ARG A 23 11.98 11.10 -22.91
N THR A 24 12.64 10.48 -23.88
CA THR A 24 12.95 11.10 -25.18
C THR A 24 11.66 11.49 -25.92
N ALA A 25 10.67 10.60 -25.97
CA ALA A 25 9.38 10.87 -26.59
C ALA A 25 8.65 12.04 -25.90
N THR A 26 8.65 12.05 -24.57
CA THR A 26 8.05 13.13 -23.76
C THR A 26 8.75 14.48 -24.04
N GLN A 27 10.08 14.51 -24.08
CA GLN A 27 10.83 15.73 -24.42
C GLN A 27 10.53 16.23 -25.83
N ASN A 28 10.44 15.33 -26.81
CA ASN A 28 10.08 15.69 -28.18
C ASN A 28 8.64 16.23 -28.28
N ALA A 29 7.70 15.65 -27.53
CA ALA A 29 6.34 16.17 -27.44
C ALA A 29 6.30 17.58 -26.83
N PHE A 30 7.04 17.81 -25.74
CA PHE A 30 7.10 19.12 -25.09
C PHE A 30 7.74 20.22 -25.94
N ARG A 31 8.63 19.88 -26.88
CA ARG A 31 9.17 20.84 -27.86
C ARG A 31 8.08 21.41 -28.77
N ARG A 32 6.99 20.67 -28.95
CA ARG A 32 5.81 21.05 -29.74
C ARG A 32 4.70 21.68 -28.90
N LYS A 33 4.98 21.99 -27.63
CA LYS A 33 3.99 22.54 -26.71
C LYS A 33 3.38 23.83 -27.28
N GLY A 34 2.06 23.91 -27.28
CA GLY A 34 1.32 25.07 -27.81
C GLY A 34 1.05 25.02 -29.32
N GLU A 35 1.65 24.08 -30.06
CA GLU A 35 1.31 23.85 -31.46
C GLU A 35 -0.12 23.28 -31.60
N ARG A 36 -0.80 23.65 -32.69
CA ARG A 36 -2.06 23.01 -33.07
C ARG A 36 -1.80 21.66 -33.75
N PRO A 37 -2.66 20.65 -33.54
CA PRO A 37 -2.56 19.39 -34.27
C PRO A 37 -2.77 19.63 -35.77
N ASN A 38 -1.79 19.20 -36.58
CA ASN A 38 -1.77 19.37 -38.03
C ASN A 38 -2.31 18.16 -38.80
N ASN A 39 -2.46 17.00 -38.14
CA ASN A 39 -2.71 15.71 -38.78
C ASN A 39 -3.85 14.94 -38.07
N ILE A 40 -5.02 15.57 -37.91
CA ILE A 40 -6.16 14.90 -37.26
C ILE A 40 -6.74 13.88 -38.24
N PRO A 41 -6.84 12.58 -37.87
CA PRO A 41 -7.39 11.57 -38.76
C PRO A 41 -8.87 11.86 -39.07
N PRO A 42 -9.34 11.59 -40.30
CA PRO A 42 -10.76 11.64 -40.63
C PRO A 42 -11.60 10.77 -39.70
N HIS A 43 -12.86 11.18 -39.47
CA HIS A 43 -13.80 10.52 -38.57
C HIS A 43 -13.84 8.99 -38.74
N THR A 44 -14.10 8.53 -39.96
CA THR A 44 -14.24 7.09 -40.28
C THR A 44 -12.93 6.33 -40.07
N GLN A 45 -11.80 6.97 -40.36
CA GLN A 45 -10.47 6.36 -40.19
C GLN A 45 -10.19 6.13 -38.69
N ALA A 46 -10.34 7.16 -37.86
CA ALA A 46 -10.07 7.06 -36.42
C ALA A 46 -10.93 5.98 -35.73
N VAL A 47 -12.22 5.93 -36.08
CA VAL A 47 -13.16 4.92 -35.54
C VAL A 47 -12.77 3.50 -35.99
N ASN A 48 -12.44 3.31 -37.27
CA ASN A 48 -12.08 1.99 -37.79
C ASN A 48 -10.75 1.49 -37.23
N GLU A 49 -9.74 2.36 -37.16
CA GLU A 49 -8.45 2.04 -36.55
C GLU A 49 -8.60 1.62 -35.09
N PHE A 50 -9.40 2.36 -34.32
CA PHE A 50 -9.67 2.01 -32.93
C PHE A 50 -10.39 0.66 -32.81
N LYS A 51 -11.42 0.41 -33.62
CA LYS A 51 -12.13 -0.89 -33.61
C LYS A 51 -11.22 -2.05 -33.96
N MET A 52 -10.35 -1.89 -34.96
CA MET A 52 -9.35 -2.91 -35.30
C MET A 52 -8.36 -3.15 -34.16
N ALA A 53 -7.87 -2.08 -33.52
CA ALA A 53 -6.98 -2.19 -32.36
C ALA A 53 -7.66 -2.90 -31.17
N ALA A 54 -8.93 -2.58 -30.90
CA ALA A 54 -9.73 -3.22 -29.85
C ALA A 54 -9.93 -4.73 -30.12
N MET A 55 -10.24 -5.10 -31.37
CA MET A 55 -10.35 -6.50 -31.77
C MET A 55 -9.03 -7.25 -31.60
N SER A 56 -7.91 -6.66 -32.03
CA SER A 56 -6.57 -7.24 -31.86
C SER A 56 -6.22 -7.42 -30.38
N ASN A 57 -6.50 -6.42 -29.54
CA ASN A 57 -6.26 -6.49 -28.09
C ASN A 57 -7.08 -7.61 -27.44
N SER A 58 -8.36 -7.75 -27.82
CA SER A 58 -9.22 -8.84 -27.34
C SER A 58 -8.67 -10.22 -27.72
N MET A 59 -8.19 -10.38 -28.97
CA MET A 59 -7.59 -11.64 -29.42
C MET A 59 -6.32 -11.99 -28.63
N ARG A 60 -5.42 -11.03 -28.42
CA ARG A 60 -4.20 -11.21 -27.63
C ARG A 60 -4.50 -11.56 -26.16
N SER A 61 -5.50 -10.92 -25.56
CA SER A 61 -5.93 -11.24 -24.19
C SER A 61 -6.49 -12.66 -24.09
N MET A 62 -7.30 -13.10 -25.06
CA MET A 62 -7.78 -14.48 -25.11
C MET A 62 -6.64 -15.50 -25.25
N GLU A 63 -5.63 -15.19 -26.04
CA GLU A 63 -4.45 -16.06 -26.24
C GLU A 63 -3.55 -16.13 -25.00
N SER A 64 -3.31 -15.00 -24.32
CA SER A 64 -2.58 -14.95 -23.05
C SER A 64 -3.29 -15.76 -21.96
N ASN A 65 -4.62 -15.65 -21.86
CA ASN A 65 -5.41 -16.44 -20.91
C ASN A 65 -5.37 -17.95 -21.21
N LYS A 66 -5.29 -18.34 -22.50
CA LYS A 66 -5.16 -19.75 -22.90
C LYS A 66 -3.77 -20.34 -22.61
N THR A 67 -2.72 -19.54 -22.80
CA THR A 67 -1.32 -19.98 -22.68
C THR A 67 -0.77 -19.86 -21.26
N GLY A 68 -1.46 -19.14 -20.37
CA GLY A 68 -0.99 -18.85 -19.00
C GLY A 68 0.21 -17.89 -18.95
N GLN A 69 0.66 -17.38 -20.09
CA GLN A 69 1.72 -16.37 -20.17
C GLN A 69 1.10 -15.00 -19.95
N HIS A 70 1.16 -14.50 -18.71
CA HIS A 70 0.83 -13.11 -18.41
C HIS A 70 2.08 -12.23 -18.56
N LEU A 71 2.10 -11.43 -19.62
CA LEU A 71 3.10 -10.36 -19.76
C LEU A 71 2.84 -9.32 -18.66
N MET A 72 3.88 -8.97 -17.87
CA MET A 72 3.75 -7.90 -16.87
C MET A 72 3.34 -6.58 -17.55
N GLN A 73 2.27 -5.98 -17.03
CA GLN A 73 1.76 -4.72 -17.57
C GLN A 73 2.71 -3.56 -17.22
N THR A 74 2.76 -2.55 -18.08
CA THR A 74 3.57 -1.34 -17.87
C THR A 74 2.68 -0.11 -17.74
N THR A 75 2.65 0.51 -16.57
CA THR A 75 1.93 1.77 -16.32
C THR A 75 2.91 2.94 -16.37
N VAL A 76 2.55 4.02 -17.07
CA VAL A 76 3.42 5.19 -17.26
C VAL A 76 2.80 6.43 -16.59
N ILE A 77 3.50 6.97 -15.60
CA ILE A 77 3.21 8.28 -15.00
C ILE A 77 3.91 9.35 -15.82
N GLY A 78 3.10 10.23 -16.42
CA GLY A 78 3.58 11.36 -17.22
C GLY A 78 3.96 12.57 -16.35
N SER A 79 4.23 13.70 -17.00
CA SER A 79 4.47 14.96 -16.28
C SER A 79 3.21 15.37 -15.51
N PRO A 80 3.34 15.79 -14.23
CA PRO A 80 2.20 16.06 -13.39
C PRO A 80 1.48 17.35 -13.81
N TYR A 81 0.15 17.34 -13.64
CA TYR A 81 -0.70 18.52 -13.75
C TYR A 81 -1.79 18.47 -12.68
N ALA A 82 -2.12 19.63 -12.12
CA ALA A 82 -3.12 19.74 -11.06
C ALA A 82 -4.52 19.31 -11.55
N PRO A 83 -5.36 18.71 -10.69
CA PRO A 83 -6.78 18.50 -10.99
C PRO A 83 -7.53 19.83 -11.11
N SER A 84 -8.70 19.81 -11.72
CA SER A 84 -9.50 20.99 -11.97
C SER A 84 -10.27 21.45 -10.74
N VAL A 85 -9.87 22.60 -10.20
CA VAL A 85 -10.54 23.25 -9.05
C VAL A 85 -11.54 24.35 -9.46
N ALA A 86 -11.75 24.56 -10.76
CA ALA A 86 -12.69 25.55 -11.27
C ALA A 86 -14.13 25.03 -11.20
N SER A 87 -15.08 25.88 -10.80
CA SER A 87 -16.51 25.54 -10.90
C SER A 87 -16.93 25.45 -12.36
N PHE A 88 -17.80 24.50 -12.71
CA PHE A 88 -18.26 24.30 -14.08
C PHE A 88 -18.85 25.59 -14.69
N LYS A 89 -19.56 26.39 -13.89
CA LYS A 89 -20.20 27.64 -14.34
C LYS A 89 -19.18 28.68 -14.85
N ASP A 90 -17.94 28.60 -14.41
CA ASP A 90 -16.87 29.55 -14.73
C ASP A 90 -16.03 29.08 -15.94
N LEU A 91 -16.28 27.87 -16.44
CA LEU A 91 -15.53 27.28 -17.55
C LEU A 91 -16.14 27.66 -18.90
N LYS A 92 -15.27 27.91 -19.88
CA LYS A 92 -15.67 28.19 -21.26
C LYS A 92 -15.60 26.94 -22.13
N LYS A 93 -16.63 26.71 -22.94
CA LYS A 93 -16.61 25.58 -23.88
C LYS A 93 -15.52 25.79 -24.94
N VAL A 94 -14.73 24.76 -25.20
CA VAL A 94 -13.79 24.68 -26.33
C VAL A 94 -14.10 23.44 -27.17
N MET A 95 -13.55 23.36 -28.39
CA MET A 95 -13.68 22.18 -29.26
C MET A 95 -12.34 21.43 -29.35
N LEU A 96 -12.37 20.16 -29.75
CA LEU A 96 -11.18 19.31 -29.85
C LEU A 96 -10.13 19.88 -30.82
N LYS A 97 -10.59 20.53 -31.90
CA LYS A 97 -9.73 21.20 -32.88
C LYS A 97 -8.99 22.43 -32.33
N ASP A 98 -9.48 23.00 -31.23
CA ASP A 98 -8.90 24.21 -30.62
C ASP A 98 -7.79 23.88 -29.62
N LEU A 99 -7.62 22.59 -29.28
CA LEU A 99 -6.62 22.13 -28.32
C LEU A 99 -5.21 22.25 -28.89
N THR A 100 -4.26 22.60 -28.03
CA THR A 100 -2.83 22.67 -28.34
C THR A 100 -2.04 21.59 -27.63
N ILE A 101 -0.98 21.11 -28.29
CA ILE A 101 -0.16 19.99 -27.85
C ILE A 101 0.50 20.27 -26.49
N GLU A 102 0.59 19.24 -25.65
CA GLU A 102 1.20 19.26 -24.30
C GLU A 102 0.69 20.42 -23.41
N THR A 103 -0.61 20.74 -23.55
CA THR A 103 -1.25 21.87 -22.87
C THR A 103 -2.45 21.38 -22.05
N ASN A 104 -2.52 21.86 -20.80
CA ASN A 104 -3.72 21.75 -19.98
C ASN A 104 -4.52 23.05 -20.14
N HIS A 105 -5.74 22.93 -20.67
CA HIS A 105 -6.55 24.07 -21.11
C HIS A 105 -7.37 24.63 -19.94
N ARG A 106 -6.70 25.33 -19.03
CA ARG A 106 -7.31 25.93 -17.83
C ARG A 106 -8.43 26.92 -18.18
N GLY A 107 -9.46 26.98 -17.34
CA GLY A 107 -10.64 27.81 -17.55
C GLY A 107 -11.56 27.35 -18.70
N SER A 108 -11.31 26.16 -19.26
CA SER A 108 -12.09 25.61 -20.38
C SER A 108 -12.70 24.25 -20.07
N TYR A 109 -13.70 23.82 -20.85
CA TYR A 109 -14.25 22.46 -20.81
C TYR A 109 -14.56 21.92 -22.21
N LEU A 110 -14.55 20.60 -22.35
CA LEU A 110 -15.03 19.87 -23.53
C LEU A 110 -16.37 19.19 -23.20
N LEU A 111 -17.28 19.16 -24.17
CA LEU A 111 -18.47 18.32 -24.16
C LEU A 111 -18.25 17.20 -25.18
N LEU A 112 -18.21 15.96 -24.70
CA LEU A 112 -17.77 14.81 -25.50
C LEU A 112 -18.79 13.68 -25.48
N ARG A 113 -18.96 12.98 -26.61
CA ARG A 113 -19.70 11.72 -26.73
C ARG A 113 -18.77 10.59 -27.15
N PHE A 114 -18.91 9.42 -26.56
CA PHE A 114 -18.11 8.24 -26.93
C PHE A 114 -18.72 7.47 -28.10
N LEU A 115 -17.88 7.05 -29.05
CA LEU A 115 -18.32 6.46 -30.32
C LEU A 115 -18.18 4.95 -30.42
N CYS A 116 -17.33 4.34 -29.60
CA CYS A 116 -16.99 2.93 -29.69
C CYS A 116 -17.25 2.21 -28.35
N PRO A 117 -17.38 0.86 -28.37
CA PRO A 117 -17.18 0.07 -27.16
C PRO A 117 -15.79 0.37 -26.58
N ALA A 118 -15.73 0.63 -25.28
CA ALA A 118 -14.48 0.97 -24.63
C ALA A 118 -13.57 -0.26 -24.51
N MET A 119 -12.27 -0.07 -24.67
CA MET A 119 -11.28 -1.13 -24.45
C MET A 119 -10.38 -0.79 -23.28
N ARG A 120 -9.91 -1.81 -22.57
CA ARG A 120 -8.93 -1.66 -21.49
C ARG A 120 -7.56 -2.15 -21.92
N MET A 121 -6.57 -1.29 -21.69
CA MET A 121 -5.16 -1.64 -21.67
C MET A 121 -4.58 -1.15 -20.34
N THR A 122 -3.59 -0.26 -20.37
CA THR A 122 -3.06 0.47 -19.19
C THR A 122 -3.99 1.59 -18.74
N ALA A 123 -4.83 2.08 -19.66
CA ALA A 123 -5.93 3.01 -19.43
C ALA A 123 -7.22 2.41 -20.02
N ILE A 124 -8.37 3.02 -19.71
CA ILE A 124 -9.60 2.79 -20.45
C ILE A 124 -9.60 3.75 -21.63
N MET A 125 -9.73 3.20 -22.84
CA MET A 125 -9.64 3.96 -24.08
C MET A 125 -10.97 3.94 -24.83
N ASN A 126 -11.25 5.04 -25.53
CA ASN A 126 -12.36 5.19 -26.46
C ASN A 126 -11.98 6.23 -27.55
N VAL A 127 -12.86 6.42 -28.53
CA VAL A 127 -12.85 7.57 -29.43
C VAL A 127 -13.98 8.51 -28.99
N ALA A 128 -13.61 9.75 -28.68
CA ALA A 128 -14.55 10.79 -28.29
C ALA A 128 -14.79 11.75 -29.46
N GLU A 129 -16.03 12.18 -29.63
CA GLU A 129 -16.41 13.26 -30.54
C GLU A 129 -16.92 14.49 -29.80
N ASP A 130 -16.65 15.67 -30.35
CA ASP A 130 -17.25 16.93 -29.91
C ASP A 130 -18.46 17.32 -30.77
N GLU A 131 -19.14 18.41 -30.41
CA GLU A 131 -20.32 18.93 -31.14
C GLU A 131 -20.01 19.35 -32.58
N ALA A 132 -18.73 19.60 -32.91
CA ALA A 132 -18.29 19.92 -34.26
C ALA A 132 -18.02 18.67 -35.12
N GLY A 133 -18.19 17.46 -34.55
CA GLY A 133 -17.90 16.19 -35.21
C GLY A 133 -16.40 15.87 -35.31
N THR A 134 -15.55 16.62 -34.62
CA THR A 134 -14.12 16.31 -34.52
C THR A 134 -13.98 15.08 -33.64
N VAL A 135 -13.15 14.10 -34.04
CA VAL A 135 -12.89 12.90 -33.24
C VAL A 135 -11.44 12.84 -32.78
N MET A 136 -11.25 12.37 -31.56
CA MET A 136 -9.92 12.16 -30.98
C MET A 136 -9.91 10.89 -30.11
N PRO A 137 -8.78 10.16 -30.06
CA PRO A 137 -8.54 9.17 -29.01
C PRO A 137 -8.67 9.80 -27.62
N PHE A 138 -9.34 9.09 -26.72
CA PHE A 138 -9.56 9.48 -25.34
C PHE A 138 -9.04 8.37 -24.43
N ALA A 139 -8.23 8.72 -23.43
CA ALA A 139 -7.64 7.76 -22.49
C ALA A 139 -7.85 8.23 -21.04
N LEU A 140 -8.54 7.40 -20.25
CA LEU A 140 -8.83 7.61 -18.84
C LEU A 140 -8.03 6.62 -17.99
N TYR A 141 -7.14 7.14 -17.14
CA TYR A 141 -6.21 6.38 -16.30
C TYR A 141 -6.75 6.16 -14.88
N PHE A 142 -6.08 5.28 -14.12
CA PHE A 142 -6.33 4.99 -12.70
C PHE A 142 -7.78 4.61 -12.36
N GLN A 143 -8.45 3.93 -13.29
CA GLN A 143 -9.81 3.41 -13.11
C GLN A 143 -9.81 2.01 -12.52
N ASP A 144 -10.90 1.67 -11.83
CA ASP A 144 -11.16 0.32 -11.30
C ASP A 144 -10.81 -0.79 -12.29
N PRO A 145 -10.31 -1.95 -11.82
CA PRO A 145 -10.04 -3.09 -12.67
C PRO A 145 -11.32 -3.62 -13.34
N GLU A 146 -11.16 -4.29 -14.47
CA GLU A 146 -12.27 -4.83 -15.28
C GLU A 146 -13.22 -5.73 -14.48
N SER A 147 -12.67 -6.43 -13.50
CA SER A 147 -13.36 -7.35 -12.60
C SER A 147 -14.29 -6.63 -11.61
N THR A 148 -14.00 -5.38 -11.26
CA THR A 148 -14.82 -4.53 -10.40
C THR A 148 -15.81 -3.70 -11.23
N ARG A 149 -15.32 -3.09 -12.31
CA ARG A 149 -16.11 -2.23 -13.19
C ARG A 149 -15.57 -2.31 -14.61
N THR A 150 -16.42 -2.74 -15.54
CA THR A 150 -16.00 -2.96 -16.93
C THR A 150 -15.67 -1.65 -17.63
N ALA A 151 -14.76 -1.70 -18.59
CA ALA A 151 -14.41 -0.55 -19.43
C ALA A 151 -15.67 0.11 -20.05
N GLU A 152 -16.57 -0.72 -20.58
CA GLU A 152 -17.82 -0.28 -21.21
C GLU A 152 -18.82 0.35 -20.24
N SER A 153 -18.78 -0.02 -18.95
CA SER A 153 -19.63 0.63 -17.94
C SER A 153 -19.07 1.97 -17.46
N ILE A 154 -17.80 2.26 -17.75
CA ILE A 154 -17.15 3.54 -17.43
C ILE A 154 -17.29 4.46 -18.64
N LEU A 155 -16.70 4.10 -19.78
CA LEU A 155 -16.83 4.85 -21.03
C LEU A 155 -17.92 4.21 -21.90
N LYS A 156 -19.18 4.43 -21.51
CA LYS A 156 -20.36 3.88 -22.20
C LYS A 156 -20.41 4.38 -23.64
N GLU A 157 -20.63 3.49 -24.61
CA GLU A 157 -20.90 3.88 -25.99
C GLU A 157 -22.12 4.82 -26.03
N LYS A 158 -21.98 5.95 -26.74
CA LYS A 158 -22.93 7.09 -26.77
C LYS A 158 -23.13 7.79 -25.42
N GLY A 159 -22.37 7.42 -24.39
CA GLY A 159 -22.29 8.17 -23.14
C GLY A 159 -21.70 9.55 -23.39
N VAL A 160 -22.21 10.54 -22.65
CA VAL A 160 -21.82 11.94 -22.79
C VAL A 160 -21.19 12.43 -21.51
N ILE A 161 -20.08 13.14 -21.63
CA ILE A 161 -19.35 13.73 -20.50
C ILE A 161 -19.04 15.20 -20.75
N ILE A 162 -18.86 15.93 -19.65
CA ILE A 162 -18.12 17.19 -19.64
C ILE A 162 -16.75 16.91 -19.02
N LEU A 163 -15.68 17.22 -19.75
CA LEU A 163 -14.31 17.18 -19.23
C LEU A 163 -13.84 18.59 -18.91
N LYS A 164 -13.56 18.85 -17.63
CA LYS A 164 -13.00 20.13 -17.16
C LYS A 164 -11.52 20.20 -17.48
N GLU A 165 -11.06 21.35 -17.94
CA GLU A 165 -9.66 21.72 -18.15
C GLU A 165 -8.80 20.60 -18.80
N PRO A 166 -9.15 20.20 -20.03
CA PRO A 166 -8.61 19.01 -20.67
C PRO A 166 -7.10 19.13 -20.92
N TYR A 167 -6.40 18.01 -20.69
CA TYR A 167 -5.00 17.85 -21.08
C TYR A 167 -4.89 17.10 -22.42
N PHE A 168 -4.22 17.75 -23.38
CA PHE A 168 -4.01 17.22 -24.72
C PHE A 168 -2.54 16.87 -24.91
N LYS A 169 -2.26 15.62 -25.30
CA LYS A 169 -0.90 15.09 -25.37
C LYS A 169 -0.58 14.41 -26.69
N VAL A 170 0.70 14.16 -26.91
CA VAL A 170 1.21 13.28 -27.96
C VAL A 170 1.63 11.93 -27.34
N GLY A 171 1.09 10.84 -27.88
CA GLY A 171 1.49 9.47 -27.53
C GLY A 171 2.90 9.14 -28.04
N THR A 172 3.50 8.06 -27.54
CA THR A 172 4.83 7.61 -27.99
C THR A 172 4.87 7.19 -29.46
N ASN A 173 3.72 6.81 -30.01
CA ASN A 173 3.52 6.51 -31.43
C ASN A 173 3.24 7.78 -32.28
N GLY A 174 3.31 8.97 -31.69
CA GLY A 174 3.02 10.24 -32.36
C GLY A 174 1.53 10.60 -32.50
N GLN A 175 0.62 9.73 -32.07
CA GLN A 175 -0.82 10.02 -32.14
C GLN A 175 -1.26 11.03 -31.07
N TYR A 176 -2.18 11.91 -31.43
CA TYR A 176 -2.79 12.85 -30.50
C TYR A 176 -3.85 12.16 -29.64
N ALA A 177 -3.94 12.53 -28.36
CA ALA A 177 -4.98 12.02 -27.47
C ALA A 177 -5.36 13.02 -26.39
N VAL A 178 -6.63 13.01 -26.01
CA VAL A 178 -7.08 13.59 -24.74
C VAL A 178 -6.74 12.59 -23.64
N ARG A 179 -5.89 12.99 -22.69
CA ARG A 179 -5.49 12.16 -21.55
C ARG A 179 -6.11 12.72 -20.28
N VAL A 180 -6.71 11.83 -19.50
CA VAL A 180 -7.29 12.15 -18.19
C VAL A 180 -6.67 11.23 -17.15
N ASP A 181 -5.87 11.82 -16.26
CA ASP A 181 -5.28 11.16 -15.09
C ASP A 181 -6.06 11.47 -13.81
N GLN A 182 -6.90 12.51 -13.84
CA GLN A 182 -7.69 13.02 -12.71
C GLN A 182 -9.17 12.64 -12.90
N PRO A 183 -9.65 11.52 -12.35
CA PRO A 183 -11.00 11.01 -12.64
C PRO A 183 -12.11 11.97 -12.20
N THR A 184 -11.83 12.82 -11.21
CA THR A 184 -12.76 13.81 -10.66
C THR A 184 -12.94 15.04 -11.55
N ASP A 185 -12.17 15.18 -12.63
CA ASP A 185 -12.32 16.27 -13.61
C ASP A 185 -13.46 16.01 -14.63
N ILE A 186 -14.09 14.83 -14.56
CA ILE A 186 -15.18 14.42 -15.44
C ILE A 186 -16.53 14.61 -14.74
N ILE A 187 -17.44 15.32 -15.39
CA ILE A 187 -18.86 15.35 -15.06
C ILE A 187 -19.59 14.39 -16.01
N TRP A 188 -20.14 13.32 -15.44
CA TRP A 188 -20.90 12.32 -16.18
C TRP A 188 -22.35 12.80 -16.40
N LEU A 189 -22.79 12.82 -17.65
CA LEU A 189 -24.15 13.27 -17.99
C LEU A 189 -25.05 12.06 -18.25
N SER A 190 -26.24 12.08 -17.63
CA SER A 190 -27.29 11.14 -17.98
C SER A 190 -27.92 11.51 -19.33
N GLU A 191 -28.52 10.53 -20.00
CA GLU A 191 -29.13 10.73 -21.34
C GLU A 191 -30.23 11.83 -21.36
N ASP A 192 -30.85 12.07 -20.22
CA ASP A 192 -31.89 13.07 -19.96
C ASP A 192 -31.35 14.41 -19.43
N ASP A 193 -30.04 14.54 -19.22
CA ASP A 193 -29.44 15.79 -18.74
C ASP A 193 -29.64 16.91 -19.77
N PRO A 194 -30.13 18.10 -19.37
CA PRO A 194 -30.44 19.19 -20.30
C PRO A 194 -29.21 19.69 -21.06
N ARG A 195 -27.99 19.47 -20.53
CA ARG A 195 -26.73 19.86 -21.17
C ARG A 195 -26.34 18.94 -22.34
N VAL A 196 -27.00 17.78 -22.50
CA VAL A 196 -26.77 16.89 -23.64
C VAL A 196 -27.45 17.46 -24.90
N PRO A 197 -26.72 17.64 -26.01
CA PRO A 197 -27.27 18.13 -27.29
C PRO A 197 -28.41 17.25 -27.81
N THR A 198 -29.43 17.85 -28.38
CA THR A 198 -30.66 17.15 -28.83
C THR A 198 -30.38 16.07 -29.87
N ASN A 199 -29.47 16.32 -30.81
CA ASN A 199 -29.01 15.35 -31.81
C ASN A 199 -28.21 14.17 -31.23
N TRP A 200 -27.78 14.26 -29.96
CA TRP A 200 -27.12 13.17 -29.25
C TRP A 200 -28.04 12.36 -28.35
N ARG A 201 -29.26 12.86 -28.08
CA ARG A 201 -30.25 12.15 -27.26
C ARG A 201 -30.82 10.95 -28.00
N SER A 202 -31.01 9.84 -27.29
CA SER A 202 -31.68 8.65 -27.84
C SER A 202 -33.16 8.93 -28.09
N THR A 203 -33.70 8.46 -29.22
CA THR A 203 -35.14 8.54 -29.56
C THR A 203 -36.04 7.82 -28.56
N SER A 204 -35.48 6.91 -27.74
CA SER A 204 -36.18 6.22 -26.64
C SER A 204 -36.44 7.09 -25.39
N ALA A 205 -36.01 8.35 -25.39
CA ALA A 205 -36.15 9.29 -24.27
C ALA A 205 -37.51 10.05 -24.22
N SER A 206 -38.48 9.72 -25.09
CA SER A 206 -39.69 10.53 -25.29
C SER A 206 -40.85 10.27 -24.31
N ALA A 207 -40.76 9.26 -23.43
CA ALA A 207 -41.78 9.00 -22.40
C ALA A 207 -41.24 9.30 -20.99
N PRO A 208 -41.94 10.12 -20.17
CA PRO A 208 -41.56 10.34 -18.78
C PRO A 208 -41.66 9.02 -18.02
N LYS A 209 -40.54 8.61 -17.41
CA LYS A 209 -40.44 7.38 -16.64
C LYS A 209 -40.73 7.67 -15.16
N THR A 210 -41.57 6.85 -14.55
CA THR A 210 -41.99 7.00 -13.15
C THR A 210 -40.88 6.62 -12.18
N THR A 211 -41.00 7.08 -10.93
CA THR A 211 -40.15 6.65 -9.80
C THR A 211 -40.07 5.12 -9.70
N GLU A 212 -41.22 4.43 -9.81
CA GLU A 212 -41.29 2.97 -9.75
C GLU A 212 -40.49 2.29 -10.86
N TYR A 213 -40.55 2.80 -12.10
CA TYR A 213 -39.78 2.25 -13.22
C TYR A 213 -38.27 2.26 -12.92
N TRP A 214 -37.76 3.39 -12.46
CA TRP A 214 -36.32 3.54 -12.17
C TRP A 214 -35.91 2.73 -10.94
N LYS A 215 -36.75 2.69 -9.90
CA LYS A 215 -36.56 1.84 -8.72
C LYS A 215 -36.44 0.36 -9.12
N LYS A 216 -37.37 -0.15 -9.92
CA LYS A 216 -37.36 -1.53 -10.41
C LYS A 216 -36.09 -1.83 -11.19
N LYS A 217 -35.71 -0.97 -12.13
CA LYS A 217 -34.47 -1.13 -12.90
C LYS A 217 -33.22 -1.10 -12.01
N GLY A 218 -33.19 -0.26 -10.99
CA GLY A 218 -32.12 -0.24 -9.98
C GLY A 218 -32.05 -1.57 -9.22
N ASN A 219 -33.20 -2.10 -8.77
CA ASN A 219 -33.27 -3.38 -8.07
C ASN A 219 -32.80 -4.55 -8.95
N ASP A 220 -33.19 -4.57 -10.23
CA ASP A 220 -32.72 -5.58 -11.19
C ASP A 220 -31.19 -5.55 -11.34
N LEU A 221 -30.60 -4.35 -11.38
CA LEU A 221 -29.15 -4.16 -11.43
C LEU A 221 -28.44 -4.55 -10.14
N ILE A 222 -29.05 -4.33 -8.97
CA ILE A 222 -28.57 -4.88 -7.68
C ILE A 222 -28.51 -6.40 -7.73
N GLY A 223 -29.58 -7.04 -8.21
CA GLY A 223 -29.63 -8.50 -8.38
C GLY A 223 -28.56 -9.02 -9.34
N ALA A 224 -28.20 -8.23 -10.36
CA ALA A 224 -27.13 -8.53 -11.31
C ALA A 224 -25.71 -8.16 -10.81
N GLY A 225 -25.55 -7.59 -9.61
CA GLY A 225 -24.26 -7.13 -9.08
C GLY A 225 -23.69 -5.88 -9.77
N ARG A 226 -24.52 -5.15 -10.54
CA ARG A 226 -24.17 -3.96 -11.31
C ARG A 226 -24.44 -2.69 -10.50
N PHE A 227 -23.64 -2.51 -9.45
CA PHE A 227 -23.90 -1.51 -8.41
C PHE A 227 -23.75 -0.06 -8.89
N PHE A 228 -22.77 0.23 -9.77
CA PHE A 228 -22.57 1.58 -10.31
C PHE A 228 -23.78 2.04 -11.13
N GLU A 229 -24.30 1.18 -12.03
CA GLU A 229 -25.51 1.51 -12.79
C GLU A 229 -26.76 1.56 -11.90
N ALA A 230 -26.84 0.73 -10.86
CA ALA A 230 -27.94 0.78 -9.90
C ALA A 230 -28.01 2.14 -9.17
N ILE A 231 -26.87 2.68 -8.75
CA ILE A 231 -26.78 4.03 -8.14
C ILE A 231 -27.32 5.10 -9.10
N GLU A 232 -26.97 5.00 -10.38
CA GLU A 232 -27.49 5.91 -11.40
C GLU A 232 -29.02 5.81 -11.51
N MET A 233 -29.58 4.60 -11.54
CA MET A 233 -31.03 4.40 -11.64
C MET A 233 -31.78 4.93 -10.40
N TYR A 234 -31.27 4.68 -9.18
CA TYR A 234 -31.87 5.25 -7.96
C TYR A 234 -31.75 6.77 -7.92
N THR A 235 -30.66 7.34 -8.41
CA THR A 235 -30.49 8.79 -8.53
C THR A 235 -31.50 9.40 -9.51
N ARG A 236 -31.79 8.71 -10.63
CA ARG A 236 -32.88 9.11 -11.54
C ARG A 236 -34.26 8.99 -10.87
N ALA A 237 -34.50 7.92 -10.11
CA ALA A 237 -35.76 7.75 -9.38
C ALA A 237 -36.00 8.88 -8.37
N LEU A 238 -34.97 9.31 -7.64
CA LEU A 238 -35.05 10.44 -6.70
C LEU A 238 -35.38 11.78 -7.40
N ARG A 239 -35.01 11.94 -8.68
CA ARG A 239 -35.37 13.12 -9.48
C ARG A 239 -36.78 13.05 -10.06
N SER A 240 -37.46 11.91 -9.97
CA SER A 240 -38.81 11.69 -10.52
C SER A 240 -39.95 12.06 -9.56
N SER A 241 -39.66 12.89 -8.54
CA SER A 241 -40.63 13.33 -7.51
C SER A 241 -41.26 12.18 -6.72
N PRO A 242 -40.45 11.35 -6.02
CA PRO A 242 -40.98 10.33 -5.09
C PRO A 242 -41.76 10.97 -3.94
N ASN A 243 -42.68 10.22 -3.34
CA ASN A 243 -43.21 10.59 -2.02
C ASN A 243 -42.19 10.31 -0.91
N GLN A 244 -42.47 10.73 0.33
CA GLN A 244 -41.53 10.61 1.44
C GLN A 244 -41.11 9.16 1.77
N GLU A 245 -42.05 8.20 1.70
CA GLU A 245 -41.76 6.79 1.94
C GLU A 245 -40.90 6.21 0.81
N GLU A 246 -41.23 6.53 -0.44
CA GLU A 246 -40.44 6.14 -1.61
C GLU A 246 -39.03 6.73 -1.56
N GLU A 247 -38.88 7.98 -1.14
CA GLU A 247 -37.60 8.66 -0.98
C GLU A 247 -36.72 7.96 0.06
N GLU A 248 -37.28 7.63 1.24
CA GLU A 248 -36.54 6.85 2.24
C GLU A 248 -36.08 5.50 1.67
N ILE A 249 -36.97 4.76 0.97
CA ILE A 249 -36.64 3.47 0.35
C ILE A 249 -35.52 3.61 -0.68
N LEU A 250 -35.57 4.65 -1.52
CA LEU A 250 -34.59 4.91 -2.57
C LEU A 250 -33.21 5.25 -1.99
N HIS A 251 -33.14 6.14 -1.00
CA HIS A 251 -31.90 6.44 -0.28
C HIS A 251 -31.31 5.19 0.35
N ASN A 252 -32.16 4.39 0.98
CA ASN A 252 -31.78 3.11 1.56
C ASN A 252 -31.18 2.13 0.53
N ASN A 253 -31.81 1.98 -0.63
CA ASN A 253 -31.33 1.10 -1.69
C ASN A 253 -30.05 1.62 -2.35
N LYS A 254 -29.94 2.94 -2.53
CA LYS A 254 -28.73 3.60 -3.00
C LYS A 254 -27.58 3.45 -2.00
N ALA A 255 -27.84 3.56 -0.69
CA ALA A 255 -26.86 3.30 0.35
C ALA A 255 -26.34 1.86 0.30
N LEU A 256 -27.21 0.87 0.05
CA LEU A 256 -26.77 -0.52 -0.17
C LEU A 256 -25.82 -0.64 -1.36
N ALA A 257 -26.15 0.00 -2.49
CA ALA A 257 -25.31 0.00 -3.68
C ALA A 257 -23.94 0.66 -3.41
N ASN A 258 -23.95 1.81 -2.70
CA ASN A 258 -22.75 2.52 -2.28
C ASN A 258 -21.86 1.69 -1.33
N LEU A 259 -22.46 0.96 -0.37
CA LEU A 259 -21.72 0.01 0.48
C LEU A 259 -21.02 -1.09 -0.33
N ARG A 260 -21.65 -1.56 -1.42
CA ARG A 260 -21.09 -2.62 -2.28
C ARG A 260 -19.90 -2.17 -3.14
N ILE A 261 -19.77 -0.88 -3.39
CA ILE A 261 -18.61 -0.30 -4.08
C ILE A 261 -17.63 0.40 -3.12
N GLU A 262 -17.82 0.20 -1.81
CA GLU A 262 -17.02 0.80 -0.73
C GLU A 262 -17.03 2.35 -0.73
N ALA A 263 -18.11 2.96 -1.21
CA ALA A 263 -18.37 4.39 -1.09
C ALA A 263 -19.12 4.67 0.23
N PHE A 264 -18.43 4.45 1.34
CA PHE A 264 -18.99 4.53 2.69
C PHE A 264 -19.47 5.93 3.05
N ASP A 265 -18.75 6.99 2.67
CA ASP A 265 -19.23 8.37 2.87
C ASP A 265 -20.54 8.63 2.12
N SER A 266 -20.63 8.16 0.87
CA SER A 266 -21.86 8.29 0.08
C SER A 266 -23.01 7.49 0.67
N ALA A 267 -22.74 6.26 1.15
CA ALA A 267 -23.74 5.45 1.84
C ALA A 267 -24.21 6.09 3.16
N LEU A 268 -23.29 6.69 3.92
CA LEU A 268 -23.60 7.39 5.15
C LEU A 268 -24.44 8.65 4.88
N ASN A 269 -24.12 9.40 3.84
CA ASN A 269 -24.91 10.55 3.38
C ASN A 269 -26.32 10.12 2.95
N ASP A 270 -26.44 9.03 2.20
CA ASP A 270 -27.75 8.51 1.76
C ASP A 270 -28.64 8.15 2.96
N VAL A 271 -28.12 7.46 3.99
CA VAL A 271 -28.93 7.16 5.20
C VAL A 271 -29.15 8.36 6.12
N SER A 272 -28.31 9.39 6.01
CA SER A 272 -28.42 10.61 6.80
C SER A 272 -29.42 11.62 6.25
N PHE A 273 -30.10 11.30 5.13
CA PHE A 273 -31.32 11.97 4.70
C PHE A 273 -32.34 12.08 5.86
N ILE A 274 -32.44 11.04 6.68
CA ILE A 274 -33.09 11.12 8.00
C ILE A 274 -32.01 11.50 9.03
N ALA A 275 -32.01 12.77 9.43
CA ALA A 275 -30.96 13.36 10.25
C ALA A 275 -30.82 12.67 11.62
N ASN A 276 -31.93 12.47 12.33
CA ASN A 276 -31.94 11.81 13.64
C ASN A 276 -31.88 10.29 13.48
N PRO A 277 -30.83 9.60 13.97
CA PRO A 277 -30.73 8.15 13.90
C PRO A 277 -31.89 7.41 14.57
N GLN A 278 -32.53 8.01 15.59
CA GLN A 278 -33.69 7.39 16.26
C GLN A 278 -34.90 7.25 15.34
N ASP A 279 -34.99 8.06 14.29
CA ASP A 279 -36.13 8.07 13.36
C ASP A 279 -35.88 7.18 12.13
N ARG A 280 -34.65 6.67 11.97
CA ARG A 280 -34.29 5.78 10.86
C ARG A 280 -34.95 4.42 11.00
N SER A 281 -35.34 3.85 9.86
CA SER A 281 -35.73 2.45 9.74
C SER A 281 -34.60 1.48 10.10
N GLU A 282 -34.94 0.21 10.37
CA GLU A 282 -33.97 -0.86 10.66
C GLU A 282 -32.87 -0.93 9.58
N LYS A 283 -33.27 -0.88 8.30
CA LYS A 283 -32.33 -0.90 7.17
C LYS A 283 -31.41 0.32 7.15
N GLY A 284 -31.93 1.51 7.46
CA GLY A 284 -31.17 2.75 7.51
C GLY A 284 -30.11 2.72 8.62
N LEU A 285 -30.49 2.28 9.82
CA LEU A 285 -29.57 2.08 10.94
C LEU A 285 -28.50 1.04 10.62
N TYR A 286 -28.89 -0.11 10.04
CA TYR A 286 -27.95 -1.19 9.73
C TYR A 286 -26.91 -0.72 8.71
N ARG A 287 -27.36 -0.06 7.63
CA ARG A 287 -26.48 0.47 6.59
C ARG A 287 -25.60 1.60 7.10
N GLY A 288 -26.11 2.47 7.98
CA GLY A 288 -25.32 3.49 8.66
C GLY A 288 -24.21 2.88 9.53
N GLY A 289 -24.54 1.85 10.31
CA GLY A 289 -23.56 1.09 11.09
C GLY A 289 -22.48 0.44 10.21
N LEU A 290 -22.86 -0.16 9.07
CA LEU A 290 -21.92 -0.72 8.10
C LEU A 290 -21.03 0.35 7.44
N ALA A 291 -21.57 1.51 7.10
CA ALA A 291 -20.81 2.61 6.53
C ALA A 291 -19.76 3.15 7.51
N LEU A 292 -20.18 3.42 8.76
CA LEU A 292 -19.27 3.86 9.83
C LEU A 292 -18.20 2.79 10.14
N TYR A 293 -18.57 1.51 10.11
CA TYR A 293 -17.61 0.41 10.25
C TYR A 293 -16.58 0.40 9.11
N GLY A 294 -17.01 0.58 7.86
CA GLY A 294 -16.12 0.66 6.69
C GLY A 294 -15.17 1.86 6.73
N LEU A 295 -15.64 3.00 7.26
CA LEU A 295 -14.83 4.19 7.56
C LEU A 295 -13.94 4.03 8.79
N ARG A 296 -14.02 2.89 9.50
CA ARG A 296 -13.31 2.60 10.76
C ARG A 296 -13.66 3.54 11.91
N ARG A 297 -14.83 4.18 11.84
CA ARG A 297 -15.43 5.00 12.90
C ARG A 297 -16.19 4.09 13.87
N PHE A 298 -15.47 3.15 14.50
CA PHE A 298 -16.08 2.03 15.21
C PHE A 298 -16.90 2.45 16.43
N LYS A 299 -16.54 3.54 17.12
CA LYS A 299 -17.33 4.07 18.25
C LYS A 299 -18.70 4.58 17.80
N GLU A 300 -18.76 5.34 16.71
CA GLU A 300 -20.03 5.83 16.15
C GLU A 300 -20.85 4.69 15.53
N ALA A 301 -20.17 3.70 14.93
CA ALA A 301 -20.82 2.48 14.44
C ALA A 301 -21.47 1.72 15.61
N LEU A 302 -20.77 1.60 16.75
CA LEU A 302 -21.26 0.96 17.96
C LEU A 302 -22.55 1.63 18.44
N GLU A 303 -22.54 2.95 18.62
CA GLU A 303 -23.72 3.73 19.04
C GLU A 303 -24.91 3.52 18.09
N THR A 304 -24.66 3.58 16.78
CA THR A 304 -25.71 3.38 15.75
C THR A 304 -26.30 1.97 15.81
N LEU A 305 -25.46 0.95 16.00
CA LEU A 305 -25.89 -0.44 16.05
C LEU A 305 -26.58 -0.80 17.39
N GLU A 306 -26.22 -0.14 18.48
CA GLU A 306 -26.94 -0.26 19.76
C GLU A 306 -28.36 0.30 19.66
N ILE A 307 -28.54 1.44 18.97
CA ILE A 307 -29.87 1.96 18.64
C ILE A 307 -30.66 0.93 17.83
N LEU A 308 -30.03 0.33 16.81
CA LEU A 308 -30.66 -0.69 15.97
C LEU A 308 -31.14 -1.88 16.80
N VAL A 309 -30.27 -2.50 17.60
CA VAL A 309 -30.61 -3.72 18.35
C VAL A 309 -31.61 -3.42 19.46
N ARG A 310 -31.61 -2.20 20.01
CA ARG A 310 -32.64 -1.77 20.98
C ARG A 310 -34.01 -1.59 20.34
N LYS A 311 -34.10 -0.95 19.17
CA LYS A 311 -35.38 -0.73 18.45
C LYS A 311 -35.90 -2.00 17.76
N TYR A 312 -34.98 -2.82 17.26
CA TYR A 312 -35.25 -4.01 16.46
C TYR A 312 -34.52 -5.22 17.06
N PRO A 313 -34.96 -5.71 18.23
CA PRO A 313 -34.27 -6.79 18.95
C PRO A 313 -34.20 -8.10 18.17
N GLU A 314 -35.12 -8.34 17.22
CA GLU A 314 -35.10 -9.55 16.39
C GLU A 314 -34.12 -9.48 15.21
N SER A 315 -33.41 -8.35 15.03
CA SER A 315 -32.44 -8.18 13.94
C SER A 315 -31.18 -9.00 14.16
N ALA A 316 -31.16 -10.24 13.66
CA ALA A 316 -29.97 -11.09 13.70
C ALA A 316 -28.73 -10.46 13.01
N PRO A 317 -28.85 -9.85 11.81
CA PRO A 317 -27.72 -9.14 11.19
C PRO A 317 -27.22 -7.96 12.04
N GLY A 318 -28.14 -7.25 12.68
CA GLY A 318 -27.83 -6.15 13.59
C GLY A 318 -27.01 -6.58 14.80
N LYS A 319 -27.47 -7.63 15.50
CA LYS A 319 -26.75 -8.23 16.64
C LYS A 319 -25.35 -8.71 16.24
N TYR A 320 -25.24 -9.43 15.13
CA TYR A 320 -23.96 -9.90 14.61
C TYR A 320 -22.99 -8.74 14.32
N GLN A 321 -23.47 -7.69 13.66
CA GLN A 321 -22.63 -6.54 13.33
C GLN A 321 -22.25 -5.72 14.57
N LEU A 322 -23.13 -5.65 15.57
CA LEU A 322 -22.85 -5.03 16.86
C LEU A 322 -21.71 -5.75 17.59
N ASP A 323 -21.78 -7.08 17.69
CA ASP A 323 -20.73 -7.87 18.36
C ASP A 323 -19.39 -7.79 17.62
N ARG A 324 -19.40 -7.81 16.29
CA ARG A 324 -18.19 -7.52 15.49
C ARG A 324 -17.60 -6.16 15.79
N THR A 325 -18.45 -5.13 15.91
CA THR A 325 -18.00 -3.75 16.17
C THR A 325 -17.42 -3.61 17.59
N ARG A 326 -17.97 -4.30 18.59
CA ARG A 326 -17.41 -4.36 19.94
C ARG A 326 -15.99 -4.92 19.95
N LEU A 327 -15.72 -5.97 19.18
CA LEU A 327 -14.36 -6.51 19.03
C LEU A 327 -13.40 -5.46 18.45
N ARG A 328 -13.82 -4.70 17.44
CA ARG A 328 -13.00 -3.62 16.85
C ARG A 328 -12.67 -2.54 17.87
N VAL A 329 -13.66 -2.11 18.67
CA VAL A 329 -13.43 -1.11 19.73
C VAL A 329 -12.45 -1.65 20.78
N ALA A 330 -12.62 -2.91 21.22
CA ALA A 330 -11.70 -3.53 22.18
C ALA A 330 -10.26 -3.63 21.64
N GLU A 331 -10.08 -3.95 20.36
CA GLU A 331 -8.77 -3.94 19.70
C GLU A 331 -8.13 -2.53 19.70
N GLN A 332 -8.90 -1.47 19.38
CA GLN A 332 -8.39 -0.09 19.39
C GLN A 332 -7.93 0.37 20.78
N GLU A 333 -8.59 -0.11 21.83
CA GLU A 333 -8.33 0.34 23.20
C GLU A 333 -7.22 -0.48 23.88
N SER A 334 -7.15 -1.79 23.61
CA SER A 334 -6.25 -2.70 24.33
C SER A 334 -5.02 -3.15 23.55
N GLY A 335 -5.05 -3.15 22.22
CA GLY A 335 -4.01 -3.74 21.39
C GLY A 335 -3.91 -5.27 21.50
N VAL A 336 -4.95 -5.92 22.04
CA VAL A 336 -5.03 -7.38 22.14
C VAL A 336 -5.69 -7.94 20.88
N TYR A 337 -5.00 -8.88 20.21
CA TYR A 337 -5.45 -9.50 18.97
C TYR A 337 -5.44 -11.02 19.08
N ASP A 338 -6.41 -11.67 18.43
CA ASP A 338 -6.35 -13.12 18.20
C ASP A 338 -5.43 -13.42 17.00
N PHE A 339 -4.13 -13.55 17.26
CA PHE A 339 -3.14 -13.86 16.23
C PHE A 339 -3.39 -15.20 15.53
N LYS A 340 -4.02 -16.19 16.19
CA LYS A 340 -4.38 -17.45 15.53
C LYS A 340 -5.45 -17.22 14.47
N ALA A 341 -6.45 -16.39 14.78
CA ALA A 341 -7.46 -15.99 13.80
C ALA A 341 -6.85 -15.17 12.65
N LEU A 342 -5.88 -14.29 12.93
CA LEU A 342 -5.15 -13.54 11.89
C LEU A 342 -4.42 -14.47 10.91
N TYR A 343 -3.66 -15.45 11.40
CA TYR A 343 -3.03 -16.46 10.53
C TYR A 343 -4.03 -17.34 9.78
N LYS A 344 -5.24 -17.54 10.29
CA LYS A 344 -6.30 -18.21 9.52
C LYS A 344 -6.79 -17.31 8.39
N ALA A 345 -6.93 -16.01 8.64
CA ALA A 345 -7.38 -15.03 7.68
C ALA A 345 -6.36 -14.75 6.56
N THR A 346 -5.07 -15.05 6.73
CA THR A 346 -4.08 -14.94 5.63
C THR A 346 -4.36 -15.88 4.45
N LYS A 347 -5.27 -16.85 4.62
CA LYS A 347 -5.77 -17.73 3.54
C LYS A 347 -6.80 -17.05 2.64
N LEU A 348 -7.33 -15.89 3.05
CA LEU A 348 -8.22 -15.09 2.20
C LEU A 348 -7.47 -14.53 0.99
N ARG A 349 -8.18 -14.30 -0.11
CA ARG A 349 -7.62 -13.73 -1.35
C ARG A 349 -8.50 -12.56 -1.77
N PRO A 350 -8.06 -11.30 -1.57
CA PRO A 350 -6.85 -10.86 -0.87
C PRO A 350 -6.91 -11.11 0.66
N PRO A 351 -5.75 -11.17 1.34
CA PRO A 351 -5.63 -11.42 2.78
C PRO A 351 -5.94 -10.13 3.58
N LEU A 352 -7.19 -9.67 3.51
CA LEU A 352 -7.66 -8.50 4.25
C LEU A 352 -8.19 -8.93 5.63
N MET A 353 -7.56 -8.43 6.69
CA MET A 353 -7.90 -8.75 8.07
C MET A 353 -9.10 -7.91 8.54
N ASP A 354 -10.07 -8.52 9.21
CA ASP A 354 -11.17 -7.75 9.82
C ASP A 354 -10.77 -7.39 11.26
N ASN A 355 -9.92 -6.37 11.42
CA ASN A 355 -9.39 -5.91 12.71
C ASN A 355 -9.19 -4.39 12.71
N ALA A 356 -9.18 -3.77 13.89
CA ALA A 356 -8.96 -2.35 14.06
C ALA A 356 -7.49 -2.01 14.35
N SER A 357 -7.10 -0.78 14.03
CA SER A 357 -5.77 -0.28 14.38
C SER A 357 -5.66 0.04 15.87
N TYR A 358 -4.58 -0.39 16.52
CA TYR A 358 -4.19 0.01 17.87
C TYR A 358 -3.01 0.97 17.80
N SER A 359 -3.11 2.09 18.50
CA SER A 359 -1.99 3.02 18.72
C SER A 359 -1.68 3.04 20.21
N GLY A 360 -0.46 2.62 20.57
CA GLY A 360 0.00 2.55 21.95
C GLY A 360 0.36 3.93 22.51
N PRO A 361 1.34 4.01 23.44
CA PRO A 361 1.78 5.27 24.02
C PRO A 361 2.69 6.04 23.06
N ILE A 362 2.14 6.43 21.92
CA ILE A 362 2.87 7.07 20.82
C ILE A 362 2.09 8.26 20.28
N GLU A 363 2.80 9.28 19.82
CA GLU A 363 2.16 10.42 19.15
C GLU A 363 3.07 11.05 18.09
N VAL A 364 2.45 11.69 17.11
CA VAL A 364 3.16 12.41 16.05
C VAL A 364 3.60 13.76 16.61
N ARG A 365 4.90 14.06 16.52
CA ARG A 365 5.48 15.36 16.89
C ARG A 365 6.39 15.89 15.79
N ASN A 366 6.78 17.15 15.88
CA ASN A 366 7.87 17.69 15.07
C ASN A 366 9.19 16.99 15.44
N SER A 367 9.94 16.57 14.42
CA SER A 367 11.27 15.99 14.53
C SER A 367 12.27 16.93 13.86
N PRO A 368 13.13 17.64 14.64
CA PRO A 368 14.08 18.60 14.09
C PRO A 368 14.96 17.99 13.00
N GLY A 369 15.00 18.64 11.82
CA GLY A 369 15.79 18.16 10.66
C GLY A 369 15.17 16.97 9.92
N ARG A 370 14.11 16.33 10.44
CA ARG A 370 13.44 15.16 9.84
C ARG A 370 11.95 15.38 9.56
N GLY A 371 11.45 16.59 9.82
CA GLY A 371 10.05 16.95 9.60
C GLY A 371 9.18 16.55 10.79
N ARG A 372 8.45 15.45 10.67
CA ARG A 372 7.63 14.87 11.74
C ARG A 372 8.08 13.46 12.04
N GLY A 373 7.91 13.04 13.28
CA GLY A 373 8.28 11.72 13.78
C GLY A 373 7.22 11.19 14.73
N LEU A 374 7.25 9.88 14.95
CA LEU A 374 6.45 9.25 15.99
C LEU A 374 7.29 9.11 17.27
N PHE A 375 6.78 9.52 18.42
CA PHE A 375 7.52 9.56 19.68
C PHE A 375 6.78 8.79 20.76
N THR A 376 7.53 8.16 21.68
CA THR A 376 6.94 7.58 22.90
C THR A 376 6.38 8.68 23.80
N THR A 377 5.22 8.45 24.41
CA THR A 377 4.61 9.33 25.41
C THR A 377 4.84 8.86 26.84
N LYS A 378 5.27 7.61 27.02
CA LYS A 378 5.70 7.02 28.30
C LYS A 378 6.86 6.03 28.05
N PRO A 379 7.61 5.63 29.10
CA PRO A 379 8.63 4.60 28.96
C PRO A 379 8.02 3.27 28.50
N VAL A 380 8.71 2.58 27.59
CA VAL A 380 8.27 1.28 27.03
C VAL A 380 9.40 0.26 27.09
N LYS A 381 9.05 -1.02 27.18
CA LYS A 381 10.00 -2.13 27.25
C LYS A 381 10.24 -2.77 25.89
N ALA A 382 11.42 -3.36 25.73
CA ALA A 382 11.75 -4.14 24.55
C ALA A 382 10.69 -5.24 24.30
N GLY A 383 10.19 -5.32 23.06
CA GLY A 383 9.12 -6.25 22.67
C GLY A 383 7.69 -5.73 22.89
N GLU A 384 7.50 -4.61 23.59
CA GLU A 384 6.17 -4.02 23.79
C GLU A 384 5.54 -3.59 22.46
N LEU A 385 4.21 -3.77 22.35
CA LEU A 385 3.44 -3.37 21.16
C LEU A 385 3.24 -1.85 21.16
N LEU A 386 3.73 -1.19 20.11
CA LEU A 386 3.62 0.26 19.97
C LEU A 386 2.51 0.64 18.99
N LEU A 387 2.33 -0.14 17.94
CA LEU A 387 1.36 0.09 16.89
C LEU A 387 0.99 -1.24 16.25
N CYS A 388 -0.31 -1.49 16.05
CA CYS A 388 -0.80 -2.51 15.13
C CYS A 388 -1.75 -1.78 14.19
N GLU A 389 -1.30 -1.45 12.98
CA GLU A 389 -2.06 -0.60 12.07
C GLU A 389 -2.62 -1.44 10.91
N LYS A 390 -3.92 -1.27 10.65
CA LYS A 390 -4.54 -1.78 9.43
C LYS A 390 -4.25 -0.84 8.26
N ALA A 391 -3.80 -1.41 7.14
CA ALA A 391 -3.42 -0.64 5.95
C ALA A 391 -4.54 0.32 5.52
N PHE A 392 -4.18 1.55 5.15
CA PHE A 392 -5.10 2.45 4.48
C PHE A 392 -5.50 1.90 3.10
N SER A 393 -4.53 1.35 2.37
CA SER A 393 -4.75 0.52 1.17
C SER A 393 -3.68 -0.56 1.06
N TYR A 394 -4.03 -1.71 0.50
CA TYR A 394 -3.20 -2.90 0.43
C TYR A 394 -3.48 -3.67 -0.87
N CYS A 395 -2.46 -3.82 -1.71
CA CYS A 395 -2.57 -4.41 -3.04
C CYS A 395 -1.73 -5.69 -3.10
N PHE A 396 -2.40 -6.84 -3.01
CA PHE A 396 -1.77 -8.16 -2.89
C PHE A 396 -1.56 -8.83 -4.24
N ALA A 397 -0.30 -9.14 -4.54
CA ALA A 397 0.07 -10.01 -5.67
C ALA A 397 0.14 -11.46 -5.19
N ALA A 398 -0.75 -12.30 -5.74
CA ALA A 398 -0.76 -13.73 -5.47
C ALA A 398 0.04 -14.50 -6.54
N PRO A 399 0.63 -15.67 -6.20
CA PRO A 399 1.19 -16.58 -7.18
C PRO A 399 0.16 -16.98 -8.26
N PRO A 400 0.57 -17.25 -9.52
CA PRO A 400 -0.34 -17.54 -10.62
C PRO A 400 -1.36 -18.67 -10.33
N GLU A 401 -0.93 -19.73 -9.64
CA GLU A 401 -1.81 -20.85 -9.27
C GLU A 401 -2.96 -20.43 -8.34
N GLU A 402 -2.69 -19.50 -7.43
CA GLU A 402 -3.70 -18.97 -6.52
C GLU A 402 -4.64 -18.00 -7.23
N MET A 403 -4.11 -17.21 -8.16
CA MET A 403 -4.93 -16.31 -8.99
C MET A 403 -5.97 -17.09 -9.80
N GLN A 404 -5.60 -18.25 -10.35
CA GLN A 404 -6.51 -19.10 -11.12
C GLN A 404 -7.61 -19.73 -10.25
N LYS A 405 -7.28 -20.10 -9.00
CA LYS A 405 -8.20 -20.73 -8.06
C LYS A 405 -9.06 -19.72 -7.30
N ALA A 406 -8.60 -18.49 -7.17
CA ALA A 406 -9.33 -17.44 -6.49
C ALA A 406 -10.55 -17.04 -7.33
N SER A 407 -11.75 -17.25 -6.77
CA SER A 407 -12.97 -16.61 -7.27
C SER A 407 -12.97 -15.08 -7.05
N SER A 408 -11.97 -14.57 -6.33
CA SER A 408 -11.86 -13.18 -5.94
C SER A 408 -11.32 -12.31 -7.06
N LYS A 409 -12.18 -11.40 -7.49
CA LYS A 409 -11.94 -10.41 -8.54
C LYS A 409 -10.96 -9.30 -8.15
N SER A 410 -10.46 -9.26 -6.92
CA SER A 410 -9.70 -8.12 -6.38
C SER A 410 -8.23 -8.41 -6.08
N LEU A 411 -7.65 -9.46 -6.66
CA LEU A 411 -6.20 -9.71 -6.59
C LEU A 411 -5.46 -8.76 -7.53
N SER A 412 -4.35 -8.20 -7.06
CA SER A 412 -3.50 -7.32 -7.85
C SER A 412 -2.55 -8.11 -8.74
N GLN A 413 -2.18 -7.52 -9.88
CA GLN A 413 -1.13 -8.03 -10.75
C GLN A 413 0.16 -7.25 -10.52
N SER A 414 1.30 -7.96 -10.44
CA SER A 414 2.61 -7.30 -10.49
C SER A 414 2.77 -6.59 -11.84
N SER A 415 3.19 -5.33 -11.80
CA SER A 415 3.37 -4.47 -12.96
C SER A 415 4.64 -3.63 -12.85
N PHE A 416 5.10 -3.11 -13.97
CA PHE A 416 6.13 -2.08 -14.04
C PHE A 416 5.48 -0.71 -13.98
N LEU A 417 5.85 0.08 -12.98
CA LEU A 417 5.51 1.49 -12.90
C LEU A 417 6.70 2.32 -13.40
N ILE A 418 6.52 2.99 -14.54
CA ILE A 418 7.51 3.90 -15.13
C ILE A 418 7.14 5.33 -14.74
N ASP A 419 7.92 5.90 -13.82
CA ASP A 419 7.84 7.30 -13.41
C ASP A 419 8.81 8.11 -14.27
N VAL A 420 8.26 8.74 -15.32
CA VAL A 420 9.06 9.51 -16.29
C VAL A 420 9.68 10.76 -15.65
N PRO A 421 8.93 11.58 -14.87
CA PRO A 421 9.51 12.72 -14.15
C PRO A 421 10.56 12.33 -13.11
N GLY A 422 10.29 11.27 -12.33
CA GLY A 422 11.21 10.77 -11.30
C GLY A 422 12.37 9.93 -11.84
N ASN A 423 12.41 9.68 -13.15
CA ASN A 423 13.43 8.87 -13.84
C ASN A 423 13.68 7.51 -13.16
N ARG A 424 12.62 6.75 -12.93
CA ARG A 424 12.72 5.48 -12.21
C ARG A 424 11.65 4.49 -12.62
N ILE A 425 11.93 3.22 -12.31
CA ILE A 425 11.02 2.10 -12.53
C ILE A 425 10.85 1.38 -11.20
N THR A 426 9.61 1.03 -10.90
CA THR A 426 9.26 0.25 -9.71
C THR A 426 8.52 -1.01 -10.14
N VAL A 427 8.85 -2.14 -9.52
CA VAL A 427 8.22 -3.44 -9.80
C VAL A 427 7.32 -3.83 -8.63
N GLY A 428 6.11 -4.30 -8.93
CA GLY A 428 5.15 -4.82 -7.94
C GLY A 428 3.75 -4.26 -8.13
N THR A 429 3.04 -4.03 -7.04
CA THR A 429 1.63 -3.56 -7.06
C THR A 429 1.49 -2.04 -6.91
N HIS A 430 2.56 -1.26 -7.12
CA HIS A 430 2.56 0.19 -6.92
C HIS A 430 1.54 0.93 -7.81
N ALA A 431 1.39 0.53 -9.09
CA ALA A 431 0.40 1.13 -9.99
C ALA A 431 -1.04 0.89 -9.50
N ASP A 432 -1.30 -0.33 -9.02
CA ASP A 432 -2.57 -0.71 -8.39
C ASP A 432 -2.82 0.07 -7.10
N LEU A 433 -1.79 0.29 -6.28
CA LEU A 433 -1.90 1.07 -5.05
C LEU A 433 -2.26 2.53 -5.32
N ILE A 434 -1.67 3.16 -6.35
CA ILE A 434 -2.01 4.52 -6.77
C ILE A 434 -3.47 4.60 -7.22
N ARG A 435 -3.90 3.64 -8.06
CA ARG A 435 -5.30 3.53 -8.49
C ARG A 435 -6.24 3.38 -7.29
N ASP A 436 -5.97 2.41 -6.41
CA ASP A 436 -6.87 2.04 -5.32
C ASP A 436 -7.01 3.17 -4.31
N VAL A 437 -5.91 3.86 -3.97
CA VAL A 437 -5.94 5.05 -3.12
C VAL A 437 -6.72 6.18 -3.78
N SER A 438 -6.46 6.46 -5.06
CA SER A 438 -7.16 7.53 -5.80
C SER A 438 -8.68 7.31 -5.82
N ASN A 439 -9.12 6.09 -6.14
CA ASN A 439 -10.54 5.73 -6.16
C ASN A 439 -11.15 5.72 -4.75
N LYS A 440 -10.39 5.27 -3.75
CA LYS A 440 -10.83 5.28 -2.35
C LYS A 440 -11.08 6.70 -1.85
N LEU A 441 -10.18 7.65 -2.17
CA LEU A 441 -10.32 9.07 -1.82
C LEU A 441 -11.50 9.72 -2.57
N ALA A 442 -11.72 9.36 -3.84
CA ALA A 442 -12.86 9.86 -4.61
C ALA A 442 -14.20 9.38 -4.04
N ARG A 443 -14.25 8.15 -3.52
CA ARG A 443 -15.48 7.57 -2.92
C ARG A 443 -15.70 7.97 -1.47
N ASN A 444 -14.62 8.25 -0.75
CA ASN A 444 -14.60 8.53 0.67
C ASN A 444 -13.75 9.77 0.98
N PRO A 445 -14.19 10.97 0.59
CA PRO A 445 -13.43 12.20 0.80
C PRO A 445 -13.12 12.50 2.27
N SER A 446 -13.88 11.96 3.24
CA SER A 446 -13.58 12.08 4.67
C SER A 446 -12.23 11.45 5.06
N LEU A 447 -11.71 10.54 4.24
CA LEU A 447 -10.38 9.92 4.41
C LEU A 447 -9.24 10.78 3.82
N GLY A 448 -9.56 11.84 3.08
CA GLY A 448 -8.58 12.73 2.45
C GLY A 448 -7.56 13.34 3.41
N PRO A 449 -7.97 13.93 4.55
CA PRO A 449 -7.03 14.56 5.47
C PRO A 449 -5.95 13.62 6.01
N SER A 450 -6.31 12.40 6.43
CA SER A 450 -5.34 11.46 7.02
C SER A 450 -4.30 10.95 6.02
N PHE A 451 -4.68 10.82 4.74
CA PHE A 451 -3.74 10.48 3.67
C PHE A 451 -2.93 11.69 3.21
N GLY A 452 -3.60 12.82 2.95
CA GLY A 452 -2.99 14.06 2.45
C GLY A 452 -1.95 14.63 3.43
N ASP A 453 -2.11 14.36 4.72
CA ASP A 453 -1.11 14.71 5.74
C ASP A 453 0.25 14.05 5.48
N LEU A 454 0.33 12.92 4.77
CA LEU A 454 1.59 12.27 4.41
C LEU A 454 2.35 12.94 3.25
N ALA A 455 1.73 13.89 2.55
CA ALA A 455 2.28 14.48 1.35
C ALA A 455 3.64 15.13 1.61
N HIS A 456 4.62 14.76 0.78
CA HIS A 456 5.95 15.33 0.84
C HIS A 456 6.03 16.61 -0.01
N ARG A 457 6.82 17.61 0.42
CA ARG A 457 6.79 18.98 -0.16
C ARG A 457 7.38 19.13 -1.57
N LYS A 458 7.78 18.04 -2.25
CA LYS A 458 8.37 18.11 -3.60
C LYS A 458 7.31 18.40 -4.67
N TYR A 459 6.14 17.78 -4.56
CA TYR A 459 4.97 18.12 -5.38
C TYR A 459 3.90 18.75 -4.47
N GLN A 460 3.48 19.97 -4.81
CA GLN A 460 2.38 20.63 -4.12
C GLN A 460 1.10 20.41 -4.92
N GLY A 461 0.22 19.57 -4.40
CA GLY A 461 -1.12 19.40 -4.94
C GLY A 461 -2.01 20.62 -4.64
N VAL A 462 -3.28 20.50 -5.02
CA VAL A 462 -4.27 21.55 -4.74
C VAL A 462 -4.82 21.47 -3.31
N ALA A 463 -5.03 22.60 -2.66
CA ALA A 463 -5.63 22.65 -1.32
C ALA A 463 -7.15 22.44 -1.33
N CYS A 464 -7.80 22.62 -2.48
CA CYS A 464 -9.24 22.45 -2.63
C CYS A 464 -9.62 20.97 -2.54
N THR A 465 -10.55 20.63 -1.65
CA THR A 465 -11.00 19.25 -1.41
C THR A 465 -12.26 18.88 -2.16
N SER A 466 -13.06 19.87 -2.60
CA SER A 466 -14.29 19.65 -3.37
C SER A 466 -14.69 20.87 -4.20
N VAL A 467 -15.35 20.62 -5.33
CA VAL A 467 -15.90 21.63 -6.24
C VAL A 467 -17.24 21.15 -6.77
N ASP A 468 -18.24 22.03 -6.79
CA ASP A 468 -19.61 21.72 -7.25
C ASP A 468 -20.21 20.45 -6.58
N GLY A 469 -19.85 20.21 -5.32
CA GLY A 469 -20.30 19.04 -4.56
C GLY A 469 -19.59 17.72 -4.92
N SER A 470 -18.61 17.74 -5.82
CA SER A 470 -17.75 16.58 -6.14
C SER A 470 -16.39 16.71 -5.47
N PRO A 471 -15.79 15.60 -4.98
CA PRO A 471 -14.46 15.63 -4.38
C PRO A 471 -13.40 15.93 -5.44
N VAL A 472 -12.31 16.55 -5.00
CA VAL A 472 -11.11 16.78 -5.83
C VAL A 472 -10.05 15.78 -5.38
N VAL A 473 -9.59 14.94 -6.31
CA VAL A 473 -8.50 13.99 -6.06
C VAL A 473 -7.35 14.34 -7.00
N ASP A 474 -6.16 14.50 -6.43
CA ASP A 474 -4.93 14.71 -7.18
C ASP A 474 -4.13 13.40 -7.25
N THR A 475 -4.23 12.69 -8.37
CA THR A 475 -3.58 11.38 -8.57
C THR A 475 -2.06 11.47 -8.62
N PHE A 476 -1.49 12.62 -9.02
CA PHE A 476 -0.04 12.84 -8.97
C PHE A 476 0.45 13.08 -7.54
N LEU A 477 -0.32 13.81 -6.73
CA LEU A 477 -0.03 13.92 -5.30
C LEU A 477 -0.12 12.55 -4.60
N VAL A 478 -1.11 11.75 -4.95
CA VAL A 478 -1.25 10.37 -4.46
C VAL A 478 -0.02 9.54 -4.84
N ALA A 479 0.43 9.61 -6.10
CA ALA A 479 1.60 8.89 -6.58
C ALA A 479 2.90 9.32 -5.86
N ASP A 480 3.14 10.63 -5.71
CA ASP A 480 4.30 11.16 -4.99
C ASP A 480 4.28 10.76 -3.50
N THR A 481 3.11 10.83 -2.87
CA THR A 481 2.91 10.44 -1.48
C THR A 481 3.20 8.95 -1.29
N ILE A 482 2.66 8.08 -2.16
CA ILE A 482 2.90 6.63 -2.13
C ILE A 482 4.38 6.33 -2.32
N HIS A 483 5.05 7.00 -3.24
CA HIS A 483 6.45 6.74 -3.54
C HIS A 483 7.36 6.79 -2.29
N ILE A 484 7.11 7.76 -1.40
CA ILE A 484 7.92 7.97 -0.20
C ILE A 484 7.41 7.14 1.00
N ASN A 485 6.10 6.94 1.10
CA ASN A 485 5.44 6.42 2.31
C ASN A 485 4.96 4.96 2.20
N CYS A 486 5.01 4.34 1.01
CA CYS A 486 4.53 2.96 0.88
C CYS A 486 5.55 1.93 1.38
N PHE A 487 5.02 0.80 1.83
CA PHE A 487 5.81 -0.33 2.29
C PHE A 487 5.63 -1.51 1.34
N GLY A 488 6.74 -2.10 0.92
CA GLY A 488 6.74 -3.49 0.46
C GLY A 488 6.50 -4.39 1.66
N CYS A 489 5.55 -5.31 1.54
CA CYS A 489 5.12 -6.15 2.65
C CYS A 489 4.88 -7.59 2.19
N PRO A 490 5.49 -8.58 2.88
CA PRO A 490 5.17 -9.98 2.65
C PRO A 490 3.77 -10.32 3.18
N LEU A 491 3.26 -11.49 2.80
CA LEU A 491 2.00 -12.02 3.38
C LEU A 491 2.11 -12.16 4.90
N THR A 492 3.21 -12.74 5.39
CA THR A 492 3.55 -12.75 6.81
C THR A 492 5.05 -12.55 6.98
N SER A 493 5.47 -11.85 8.05
CA SER A 493 6.90 -11.74 8.37
C SER A 493 7.50 -13.06 8.86
N ARG A 494 6.68 -13.92 9.50
CA ARG A 494 7.08 -15.27 9.93
C ARG A 494 7.58 -16.10 8.76
N ASP A 495 6.84 -16.09 7.66
CA ASP A 495 7.16 -16.88 6.47
C ASP A 495 8.39 -16.36 5.73
N MET A 496 8.85 -15.14 6.01
CA MET A 496 10.08 -14.58 5.44
C MET A 496 11.34 -14.90 6.25
N LEU A 497 11.22 -15.56 7.39
CA LEU A 497 12.39 -15.99 8.16
C LEU A 497 13.11 -17.10 7.37
N ASP A 498 14.42 -16.92 7.19
CA ASP A 498 15.29 -17.85 6.48
C ASP A 498 16.40 -18.36 7.41
N ASP A 499 15.97 -18.98 8.52
CA ASP A 499 16.85 -19.59 9.52
C ASP A 499 16.24 -20.92 9.99
N PRO A 500 16.94 -22.05 9.84
CA PRO A 500 16.44 -23.36 10.27
C PRO A 500 16.03 -23.44 11.75
N GLU A 501 16.72 -22.75 12.66
CA GLU A 501 16.37 -22.73 14.08
C GLU A 501 15.10 -21.90 14.32
N LEU A 502 14.93 -20.78 13.63
CA LEU A 502 13.70 -19.98 13.70
C LEU A 502 12.51 -20.75 13.11
N ASN A 503 12.74 -21.54 12.07
CA ASN A 503 11.72 -22.40 11.47
C ASN A 503 11.27 -23.49 12.44
N ARG A 504 12.20 -24.05 13.24
CA ARG A 504 11.85 -24.99 14.33
C ARG A 504 11.12 -24.30 15.47
N ALA A 505 11.45 -23.03 15.74
CA ALA A 505 10.78 -22.23 16.74
C ALA A 505 9.34 -21.83 16.35
N SER A 506 8.87 -22.19 15.15
CA SER A 506 7.51 -21.93 14.67
C SER A 506 6.61 -23.16 14.79
N LYS A 507 5.39 -22.97 15.32
CA LYS A 507 4.33 -24.00 15.31
C LYS A 507 3.94 -24.48 13.91
N TYR A 508 4.04 -23.61 12.91
CA TYR A 508 3.49 -23.82 11.58
C TYR A 508 4.60 -23.96 10.54
N LYS A 509 4.36 -24.78 9.51
CA LYS A 509 5.26 -24.89 8.35
C LYS A 509 5.36 -23.54 7.62
N LEU A 510 6.53 -23.29 7.03
CA LEU A 510 6.77 -22.13 6.18
C LEU A 510 5.99 -22.24 4.86
N VAL A 511 5.56 -21.10 4.34
CA VAL A 511 4.88 -20.98 3.06
C VAL A 511 5.81 -20.27 2.06
N GLU A 512 6.63 -21.04 1.35
CA GLU A 512 7.70 -20.53 0.46
C GLU A 512 7.19 -19.80 -0.80
N GLN A 513 6.01 -20.16 -1.30
CA GLN A 513 5.44 -19.64 -2.56
C GLN A 513 5.25 -18.10 -2.58
N HIS A 514 5.25 -17.43 -1.42
CA HIS A 514 5.10 -15.97 -1.30
C HIS A 514 6.44 -15.24 -1.14
N LYS A 515 7.58 -15.95 -1.19
CA LYS A 515 8.93 -15.36 -1.14
C LYS A 515 9.44 -14.88 -2.50
N ASP A 516 8.70 -15.15 -3.58
CA ASP A 516 9.09 -14.75 -4.94
C ASP A 516 9.34 -13.23 -5.00
N PRO A 517 10.56 -12.77 -5.34
CA PRO A 517 10.91 -11.37 -5.47
C PRO A 517 10.02 -10.60 -6.47
N MET A 518 9.42 -11.30 -7.44
CA MET A 518 8.50 -10.72 -8.43
C MET A 518 7.09 -10.45 -7.86
N LEU A 519 6.74 -11.01 -6.70
CA LEU A 519 5.49 -10.74 -5.97
C LEU A 519 5.64 -9.50 -5.08
N GLY A 520 5.80 -8.34 -5.69
CA GLY A 520 5.96 -7.05 -5.00
C GLY A 520 4.66 -6.51 -4.41
N THR A 521 4.09 -7.19 -3.42
CA THR A 521 2.91 -6.69 -2.66
C THR A 521 3.28 -5.40 -1.92
N THR A 522 2.40 -4.41 -2.01
CA THR A 522 2.58 -3.09 -1.40
C THR A 522 1.33 -2.63 -0.66
N GLY A 523 1.56 -1.80 0.35
CA GLY A 523 0.49 -1.10 1.06
C GLY A 523 0.97 0.21 1.66
N ILE A 524 0.03 0.97 2.19
CA ILE A 524 0.29 2.24 2.88
C ILE A 524 -0.40 2.25 4.25
N TRP A 525 0.37 2.60 5.28
CA TRP A 525 -0.03 2.64 6.68
C TRP A 525 0.25 4.06 7.18
N THR A 526 -0.81 4.83 7.38
CA THR A 526 -0.75 6.28 7.57
C THR A 526 0.02 6.67 8.84
N LEU A 527 -0.20 6.00 9.96
CA LEU A 527 0.48 6.34 11.20
C LEU A 527 1.93 5.82 11.21
N ALA A 528 2.16 4.60 10.73
CA ALA A 528 3.49 4.03 10.64
C ALA A 528 4.43 4.78 9.68
N SER A 529 3.88 5.49 8.68
CA SER A 529 4.65 6.33 7.76
C SER A 529 5.36 7.50 8.46
N TYR A 530 4.95 7.87 9.68
CA TYR A 530 5.63 8.87 10.51
C TYR A 530 6.91 8.35 11.19
N ILE A 531 7.21 7.06 11.11
CA ILE A 531 8.39 6.49 11.77
C ILE A 531 9.61 6.74 10.88
N ASN A 532 10.51 7.62 11.33
CA ASN A 532 11.68 8.06 10.58
C ASN A 532 12.76 6.98 10.42
N HIS A 533 13.75 7.24 9.57
CA HIS A 533 14.86 6.32 9.37
C HIS A 533 15.94 6.46 10.46
N SER A 534 16.45 5.31 10.92
CA SER A 534 17.77 5.18 11.56
C SER A 534 18.43 3.88 11.11
N CYS A 535 19.74 3.89 10.85
CA CYS A 535 20.48 2.63 10.64
C CYS A 535 20.65 1.83 11.94
N ASP A 536 20.45 2.47 13.10
CA ASP A 536 20.30 1.80 14.41
C ASP A 536 18.85 1.99 14.89
N PRO A 537 17.91 1.15 14.42
CA PRO A 537 16.49 1.40 14.62
C PRO A 537 16.05 1.12 16.05
N THR A 538 15.16 1.97 16.56
CA THR A 538 14.55 1.86 17.88
C THR A 538 13.31 0.94 17.90
N THR A 539 12.82 0.56 16.72
CA THR A 539 11.65 -0.32 16.56
C THR A 539 11.85 -1.36 15.47
N LYS A 540 11.04 -2.42 15.52
CA LYS A 540 10.93 -3.42 14.44
C LYS A 540 9.50 -3.48 13.96
N ARG A 541 9.34 -3.68 12.65
CA ARG A 541 8.05 -3.87 11.98
C ARG A 541 7.93 -5.31 11.49
N SER A 542 6.71 -5.82 11.51
CA SER A 542 6.33 -7.11 10.92
C SER A 542 4.94 -7.02 10.30
N TYR A 543 4.53 -8.07 9.59
CA TYR A 543 3.26 -8.11 8.85
C TYR A 543 2.51 -9.41 9.07
N ILE A 544 1.18 -9.30 9.08
CA ILE A 544 0.24 -10.42 8.92
C ILE A 544 -0.92 -9.91 8.04
N GLY A 545 -0.94 -10.32 6.77
CA GLY A 545 -1.88 -9.79 5.78
C GLY A 545 -1.70 -8.28 5.58
N ASP A 546 -2.79 -7.52 5.72
CA ASP A 546 -2.80 -6.06 5.64
C ASP A 546 -2.61 -5.34 6.99
N LEU A 547 -2.22 -6.07 8.05
CA LEU A 547 -1.80 -5.47 9.32
C LEU A 547 -0.28 -5.31 9.37
N GLN A 548 0.17 -4.12 9.76
CA GLN A 548 1.57 -3.86 10.12
C GLN A 548 1.67 -3.75 11.65
N ILE A 549 2.55 -4.56 12.23
CA ILE A 549 2.77 -4.63 13.67
C ILE A 549 4.13 -4.02 13.97
N VAL A 550 4.20 -3.10 14.92
CA VAL A 550 5.43 -2.39 15.32
C VAL A 550 5.68 -2.62 16.80
N ARG A 551 6.86 -3.14 17.11
CA ARG A 551 7.32 -3.38 18.48
C ARG A 551 8.58 -2.63 18.81
N ALA A 552 8.72 -2.25 20.08
CA ALA A 552 9.94 -1.68 20.62
C ALA A 552 11.12 -2.65 20.44
N ALA A 553 12.23 -2.18 19.87
CA ALA A 553 13.43 -3.00 19.68
C ALA A 553 14.34 -3.01 20.91
N ARG A 554 14.09 -2.10 21.86
CA ARG A 554 14.87 -1.85 23.06
C ARG A 554 13.98 -1.18 24.10
N ASP A 555 14.44 -1.15 25.35
CA ASP A 555 13.86 -0.27 26.35
C ASP A 555 14.05 1.18 25.92
N MET A 556 12.96 1.96 25.93
CA MET A 556 12.97 3.36 25.53
C MET A 556 12.34 4.22 26.63
N PRO A 557 12.92 5.40 26.93
CA PRO A 557 12.28 6.36 27.81
C PRO A 557 11.05 6.97 27.13
N ASP A 558 10.35 7.83 27.87
CA ASP A 558 9.41 8.76 27.26
C ASP A 558 10.13 9.74 26.34
N ASN A 559 9.39 10.31 25.38
CA ASN A 559 9.88 11.29 24.42
C ASN A 559 11.05 10.81 23.55
N MET A 560 11.16 9.49 23.31
CA MET A 560 12.11 8.94 22.36
C MET A 560 11.46 8.80 20.98
N GLU A 561 12.16 9.26 19.94
CA GLU A 561 11.72 9.09 18.56
C GLU A 561 11.80 7.62 18.13
N LEU A 562 10.71 7.14 17.54
CA LEU A 562 10.65 5.83 16.91
C LEU A 562 11.32 5.88 15.54
N SER A 563 12.02 4.81 15.20
CA SER A 563 12.76 4.73 13.95
C SER A 563 12.79 3.32 13.36
N PHE A 564 12.82 3.27 12.03
CA PHE A 564 12.98 2.08 11.21
C PHE A 564 14.28 2.09 10.41
N ALA A 565 14.77 0.90 10.06
CA ALA A 565 15.66 0.76 8.91
C ALA A 565 14.81 0.73 7.62
N TYR A 566 14.93 1.77 6.79
CA TYR A 566 14.19 1.87 5.51
C TYR A 566 14.79 0.96 4.45
N VAL A 567 16.12 0.89 4.46
CA VAL A 567 16.98 0.03 3.65
C VAL A 567 18.00 -0.67 4.54
N ASN A 568 18.49 -1.82 4.10
CA ASN A 568 19.62 -2.49 4.74
C ASN A 568 20.89 -1.66 4.54
N ARG A 569 21.84 -1.78 5.47
CA ARG A 569 23.09 -1.02 5.42
C ARG A 569 23.93 -1.44 4.21
N VAL A 570 24.40 -0.46 3.45
CA VAL A 570 25.24 -0.63 2.26
C VAL A 570 26.41 0.36 2.31
N GLU A 571 27.47 0.13 1.52
CA GLU A 571 28.65 1.03 1.50
C GLU A 571 28.28 2.47 1.11
N GLU A 572 27.40 2.66 0.12
CA GLU A 572 26.94 3.97 -0.35
C GLU A 572 25.60 4.41 0.32
N MET A 573 25.50 4.29 1.64
CA MET A 573 24.25 4.55 2.38
C MET A 573 23.69 5.97 2.14
N ASP A 574 24.55 6.99 2.20
CA ASP A 574 24.12 8.39 2.04
C ASP A 574 23.53 8.66 0.65
N LYS A 575 24.14 8.07 -0.39
CA LYS A 575 23.63 8.15 -1.76
C LYS A 575 22.29 7.45 -1.89
N LYS A 576 22.17 6.22 -1.35
CA LYS A 576 20.93 5.44 -1.42
C LYS A 576 19.74 6.16 -0.75
N LEU A 577 19.97 6.79 0.41
CA LEU A 577 18.96 7.56 1.11
C LEU A 577 18.65 8.91 0.43
N SER A 578 19.66 9.59 -0.10
CA SER A 578 19.49 10.83 -0.87
C SER A 578 18.67 10.59 -2.14
N ASP A 579 19.00 9.55 -2.91
CA ASP A 579 18.31 9.23 -4.17
C ASP A 579 16.88 8.73 -3.94
N GLY A 580 16.63 8.00 -2.85
CA GLY A 580 15.31 7.49 -2.50
C GLY A 580 14.40 8.51 -1.79
N TRP A 581 14.88 9.09 -0.70
CA TRP A 581 14.07 9.92 0.22
C TRP A 581 14.56 11.37 0.32
N GLY A 582 15.72 11.72 -0.23
CA GLY A 582 16.22 13.10 -0.24
C GLY A 582 16.85 13.57 1.07
N PHE A 583 17.37 12.68 1.90
CA PHE A 583 18.06 13.04 3.15
C PHE A 583 19.34 12.21 3.37
N GLN A 584 20.23 12.72 4.24
CA GLN A 584 21.38 11.97 4.75
C GLN A 584 21.10 11.54 6.20
N CYS A 585 21.38 10.28 6.53
CA CYS A 585 21.17 9.79 7.89
C CYS A 585 22.26 10.32 8.82
N ASP A 586 21.85 10.82 9.98
CA ASP A 586 22.69 11.37 11.05
C ASP A 586 22.74 10.44 12.29
N CYS A 587 22.28 9.19 12.16
CA CYS A 587 22.40 8.21 13.24
C CYS A 587 23.88 7.95 13.58
N VAL A 588 24.10 7.39 14.78
CA VAL A 588 25.45 7.16 15.32
C VAL A 588 26.34 6.33 14.38
N LEU A 589 25.76 5.35 13.66
CA LEU A 589 26.47 4.51 12.70
C LEU A 589 26.94 5.29 11.47
N CYS A 590 26.09 6.14 10.90
CA CYS A 590 26.42 6.92 9.70
C CYS A 590 27.41 8.04 10.02
N VAL A 591 27.25 8.69 11.17
CA VAL A 591 28.18 9.72 11.63
C VAL A 591 29.58 9.14 11.89
N ASP A 592 29.66 7.95 12.49
CA ASP A 592 30.93 7.26 12.70
C ASP A 592 31.54 6.83 11.35
N ASP A 593 30.75 6.20 10.46
CA ASP A 593 31.22 5.69 9.17
C ASP A 593 31.81 6.76 8.25
N ARG A 594 31.25 7.98 8.27
CA ARG A 594 31.78 9.13 7.52
C ARG A 594 33.15 9.59 8.02
N LYS A 595 33.51 9.33 9.28
CA LYS A 595 34.82 9.65 9.86
C LYS A 595 35.86 8.55 9.64
N VAL A 596 35.44 7.36 9.20
CA VAL A 596 36.35 6.24 8.96
C VAL A 596 37.13 6.45 7.66
N LEU A 597 38.47 6.39 7.75
CA LEU A 597 39.36 6.48 6.60
C LEU A 597 39.10 5.36 5.59
N ASN A 598 39.19 5.67 4.29
CA ASN A 598 39.04 4.67 3.22
C ASN A 598 40.03 3.50 3.37
N ALA A 599 41.25 3.75 3.83
CA ALA A 599 42.23 2.71 4.12
C ALA A 599 41.72 1.69 5.16
N SER A 600 41.05 2.16 6.22
CA SER A 600 40.43 1.30 7.23
C SER A 600 39.26 0.51 6.65
N LYS A 601 38.40 1.10 5.80
CA LYS A 601 37.32 0.38 5.11
C LYS A 601 37.86 -0.73 4.19
N ILE A 602 38.96 -0.46 3.48
CA ILE A 602 39.66 -1.46 2.65
C ILE A 602 40.26 -2.57 3.53
N GLN A 603 40.88 -2.22 4.65
CA GLN A 603 41.44 -3.19 5.59
C GLN A 603 40.34 -4.12 6.16
N ARG A 604 39.18 -3.57 6.56
CA ARG A 604 38.04 -4.36 7.04
C ARG A 604 37.61 -5.41 6.00
N ARG A 605 37.44 -5.00 4.74
CA ARG A 605 37.10 -5.92 3.63
C ARG A 605 38.12 -7.03 3.44
N LYS A 606 39.41 -6.70 3.50
CA LYS A 606 40.49 -7.70 3.40
C LYS A 606 40.42 -8.71 4.55
N LEU A 607 40.25 -8.24 5.78
CA LEU A 607 40.13 -9.10 6.96
C LEU A 607 38.90 -10.02 6.87
N ILE A 608 37.74 -9.49 6.50
CA ILE A 608 36.52 -10.28 6.30
C ILE A 608 36.73 -11.34 5.21
N LYS A 609 37.35 -10.98 4.08
CA LYS A 609 37.69 -11.95 3.03
C LYS A 609 38.64 -13.03 3.54
N SER A 610 39.64 -12.67 4.35
CA SER A 610 40.57 -13.63 4.96
C SER A 610 39.89 -14.54 5.99
N PHE A 611 38.83 -14.08 6.66
CA PHE A 611 38.06 -14.89 7.61
C PHE A 611 37.39 -16.08 6.92
N TYR A 612 36.79 -15.84 5.75
CA TYR A 612 36.10 -16.86 4.96
C TYR A 612 37.03 -17.66 4.02
N ALA A 613 38.35 -17.51 4.12
CA ALA A 613 39.28 -18.33 3.36
C ALA A 613 39.21 -19.79 3.82
N SER A 614 39.14 -20.73 2.88
CA SER A 614 38.84 -22.15 3.12
C SER A 614 39.77 -22.87 4.11
N ASN A 615 40.97 -22.35 4.36
CA ASN A 615 41.99 -22.96 5.22
C ASN A 615 42.16 -22.23 6.58
N ALA A 616 41.28 -21.29 6.94
CA ALA A 616 41.41 -20.53 8.18
C ALA A 616 40.98 -21.36 9.41
N SER A 617 41.91 -21.63 10.32
CA SER A 617 41.60 -22.28 11.61
C SER A 617 40.76 -21.37 12.52
N ASN A 618 40.02 -21.94 13.48
CA ASN A 618 39.23 -21.19 14.46
C ASN A 618 40.08 -20.19 15.25
N LYS A 619 41.34 -20.56 15.56
CA LYS A 619 42.32 -19.64 16.16
C LYS A 619 42.59 -18.43 15.25
N ARG A 620 42.87 -18.66 13.96
CA ARG A 620 43.09 -17.57 13.01
C ARG A 620 41.84 -16.71 12.82
N LYS A 621 40.65 -17.30 12.77
CA LYS A 621 39.36 -16.60 12.72
C LYS A 621 39.18 -15.67 13.92
N LYS A 622 39.45 -16.16 15.15
CA LYS A 622 39.46 -15.32 16.38
C LYS A 622 40.47 -14.18 16.28
N ASP A 623 41.67 -14.43 15.79
CA ASP A 623 42.70 -13.39 15.60
C ASP A 623 42.25 -12.32 14.59
N ILE A 624 41.61 -12.72 13.49
CA ILE A 624 41.04 -11.81 12.51
C ILE A 624 39.95 -10.93 13.13
N ILE A 625 39.05 -11.50 13.94
CA ILE A 625 38.03 -10.71 14.66
C ILE A 625 38.68 -9.68 15.60
N LYS A 626 39.77 -10.05 16.29
CA LYS A 626 40.54 -9.12 17.13
C LYS A 626 41.21 -8.02 16.30
N GLU A 627 41.83 -8.36 15.18
CA GLU A 627 42.42 -7.39 14.23
C GLU A 627 41.35 -6.44 13.69
N LEU A 628 40.18 -6.97 13.32
CA LEU A 628 39.05 -6.22 12.79
C LEU A 628 38.48 -5.26 13.85
N SER A 629 38.37 -5.73 15.10
CA SER A 629 37.92 -4.92 16.23
C SER A 629 38.79 -3.70 16.49
N LYS A 630 40.10 -3.77 16.21
CA LYS A 630 41.03 -2.62 16.32
C LYS A 630 40.79 -1.55 15.26
N THR A 631 40.06 -1.85 14.19
CA THR A 631 39.75 -0.88 13.12
C THR A 631 38.57 0.04 13.48
N PHE A 632 37.88 -0.20 14.60
CA PHE A 632 36.76 0.61 15.06
C PHE A 632 37.23 1.62 16.11
N GLN A 633 36.81 2.88 15.98
CA GLN A 633 37.27 3.98 16.83
C GLN A 633 36.54 4.02 18.19
N ARG A 634 35.30 3.52 18.24
CA ARG A 634 34.41 3.60 19.40
C ARG A 634 33.99 2.21 19.89
N PRO A 635 33.65 2.06 21.18
CA PRO A 635 33.18 0.79 21.71
C PRO A 635 31.83 0.38 21.09
N PRO A 636 31.53 -0.93 21.02
CA PRO A 636 30.29 -1.42 20.39
C PRO A 636 29.02 -1.01 21.15
N SER A 637 29.14 -0.69 22.44
CA SER A 637 28.06 -0.09 23.24
C SER A 637 27.71 1.33 22.81
N GLU A 638 28.59 2.04 22.09
CA GLU A 638 28.27 3.36 21.54
C GLU A 638 27.94 3.30 20.06
N VAL A 639 28.70 2.48 19.31
CA VAL A 639 28.56 2.30 17.87
C VAL A 639 28.52 0.81 17.57
N PRO A 640 27.33 0.20 17.37
CA PRO A 640 27.20 -1.21 17.08
C PRO A 640 28.07 -1.65 15.89
N ARG A 641 28.82 -2.74 16.06
CA ARG A 641 29.71 -3.32 15.05
C ARG A 641 29.01 -4.50 14.38
N ILE A 642 27.93 -4.19 13.65
CA ILE A 642 27.00 -5.18 13.06
C ILE A 642 27.73 -6.27 12.27
N GLU A 643 28.77 -5.90 11.54
CA GLU A 643 29.55 -6.81 10.68
C GLU A 643 30.36 -7.86 11.46
N LEU A 644 30.57 -7.68 12.77
CA LEU A 644 31.19 -8.68 13.64
C LEU A 644 30.21 -9.78 14.05
N TRP A 645 28.89 -9.55 13.97
CA TRP A 645 27.88 -10.53 14.35
C TRP A 645 28.07 -11.83 13.57
N ASP A 646 28.09 -11.76 12.24
CA ASP A 646 28.16 -12.93 11.37
C ASP A 646 29.49 -13.70 11.54
N LEU A 647 30.58 -13.00 11.88
CA LEU A 647 31.88 -13.62 12.14
C LEU A 647 31.86 -14.42 13.45
N HIS A 648 31.30 -13.86 14.52
CA HIS A 648 31.13 -14.58 15.78
C HIS A 648 30.17 -15.76 15.61
N PHE A 649 29.04 -15.56 14.93
CA PHE A 649 28.05 -16.62 14.72
C PHE A 649 28.56 -17.75 13.80
N SER A 650 29.47 -17.44 12.86
CA SER A 650 30.19 -18.48 12.12
C SER A 650 31.04 -19.36 13.05
N LEU A 651 31.68 -18.80 14.06
CA LEU A 651 32.46 -19.57 15.04
C LEU A 651 31.56 -20.38 15.99
N VAL A 652 30.38 -19.86 16.36
CA VAL A 652 29.37 -20.62 17.13
C VAL A 652 29.04 -21.93 16.44
N ASN A 653 28.79 -21.89 15.12
CA ASN A 653 28.51 -23.08 14.33
C ASN A 653 29.69 -24.06 14.27
N ASP A 654 30.93 -23.55 14.24
CA ASP A 654 32.13 -24.38 14.22
C ASP A 654 32.35 -25.07 15.59
N PHE A 655 32.23 -24.33 16.70
CA PHE A 655 32.40 -24.88 18.06
C PHE A 655 31.28 -25.83 18.47
N ALA A 656 30.05 -25.55 18.06
CA ALA A 656 28.92 -26.44 18.32
C ALA A 656 29.13 -27.83 17.70
N LYS A 657 29.74 -27.92 16.51
CA LYS A 657 30.09 -29.20 15.87
C LYS A 657 31.19 -29.96 16.62
N CYS A 658 32.03 -29.26 17.36
CA CYS A 658 33.12 -29.83 18.17
C CYS A 658 32.68 -30.17 19.60
N GLY A 659 31.44 -29.86 20.00
CA GLY A 659 30.95 -30.08 21.36
C GLY A 659 31.54 -29.10 22.39
N GLU A 660 32.13 -27.99 21.96
CA GLU A 660 32.80 -27.00 22.81
C GLU A 660 31.79 -25.96 23.35
N GLY A 661 30.92 -26.38 24.28
CA GLY A 661 29.81 -25.56 24.76
C GLY A 661 30.21 -24.23 25.44
N GLU A 662 31.33 -24.19 26.19
CA GLU A 662 31.85 -22.94 26.77
C GLU A 662 32.23 -21.93 25.69
N GLU A 663 32.91 -22.39 24.64
CA GLU A 663 33.29 -21.55 23.50
C GLU A 663 32.08 -21.07 22.70
N VAL A 664 31.02 -21.90 22.61
CA VAL A 664 29.74 -21.48 22.04
C VAL A 664 29.14 -20.33 22.85
N VAL A 665 29.08 -20.43 24.17
CA VAL A 665 28.56 -19.36 25.04
C VAL A 665 29.38 -18.08 24.86
N ASP A 666 30.70 -18.18 24.89
CA ASP A 666 31.61 -17.04 24.71
C ASP A 666 31.42 -16.35 23.36
N GLN A 667 31.28 -17.10 22.27
CA GLN A 667 31.06 -16.52 20.95
C GLN A 667 29.67 -15.91 20.80
N VAL A 668 28.62 -16.50 21.37
CA VAL A 668 27.28 -15.90 21.35
C VAL A 668 27.25 -14.59 22.15
N LEU A 669 27.82 -14.57 23.36
CA LEU A 669 27.91 -13.35 24.16
C LEU A 669 28.78 -12.28 23.47
N SER A 670 29.85 -12.69 22.80
CA SER A 670 30.66 -11.79 21.97
C SER A 670 29.89 -11.23 20.79
N ALA A 671 29.06 -12.04 20.12
CA ALA A 671 28.16 -11.57 19.05
C ALA A 671 27.21 -10.49 19.56
N PHE A 672 26.51 -10.73 20.68
CA PHE A 672 25.63 -9.75 21.32
C PHE A 672 26.37 -8.47 21.74
N SER A 673 27.52 -8.61 22.39
CA SER A 673 28.36 -7.48 22.81
C SER A 673 28.80 -6.64 21.62
N SER A 674 29.17 -7.28 20.50
CA SER A 674 29.61 -6.59 19.28
C SER A 674 28.55 -5.64 18.71
N ILE A 675 27.28 -5.93 18.94
CA ILE A 675 26.15 -5.10 18.48
C ILE A 675 25.51 -4.27 19.60
N GLY A 676 26.21 -4.11 20.72
CA GLY A 676 25.89 -3.15 21.77
C GLY A 676 24.99 -3.67 22.90
N PHE A 677 24.73 -4.97 22.97
CA PHE A 677 24.06 -5.54 24.14
C PHE A 677 25.01 -5.55 25.35
N VAL A 678 24.43 -5.36 26.53
CA VAL A 678 25.10 -5.60 27.81
C VAL A 678 24.32 -6.68 28.53
N ILE A 679 24.89 -7.90 28.55
CA ILE A 679 24.31 -9.10 29.13
C ILE A 679 25.14 -9.49 30.34
N GLU A 680 24.51 -9.54 31.50
CA GLU A 680 25.14 -9.99 32.74
C GLU A 680 24.56 -11.34 33.14
N PRO A 681 25.35 -12.42 33.12
CA PRO A 681 24.95 -13.66 33.77
C PRO A 681 25.00 -13.45 35.30
N GLN A 682 23.85 -13.60 35.96
CA GLN A 682 23.76 -13.74 37.42
C GLN A 682 23.65 -15.23 37.76
N ALA A 683 23.89 -15.60 39.03
CA ALA A 683 23.94 -16.99 39.47
C ALA A 683 22.71 -17.85 39.06
N SER A 684 21.52 -17.23 38.92
CA SER A 684 20.28 -17.92 38.55
C SER A 684 19.50 -17.27 37.40
N ARG A 685 20.03 -16.22 36.75
CA ARG A 685 19.32 -15.60 35.61
C ARG A 685 20.24 -14.83 34.68
N VAL A 686 19.85 -14.76 33.42
CA VAL A 686 20.47 -13.85 32.46
C VAL A 686 19.76 -12.49 32.53
N VAL A 687 20.52 -11.40 32.65
CA VAL A 687 19.95 -10.04 32.68
C VAL A 687 20.47 -9.23 31.50
N VAL A 688 19.56 -8.79 30.64
CA VAL A 688 19.86 -7.77 29.61
C VAL A 688 19.76 -6.40 30.27
N ARG A 689 20.90 -5.80 30.61
CA ARG A 689 20.97 -4.43 31.15
C ARG A 689 20.75 -3.39 30.08
N ARG A 690 21.15 -3.72 28.85
CA ARG A 690 20.99 -2.86 27.70
C ARG A 690 20.77 -3.69 26.46
N TRP A 691 19.72 -3.35 25.72
CA TRP A 691 19.44 -3.87 24.40
C TRP A 691 20.34 -3.19 23.36
N GLY A 692 20.91 -3.99 22.46
CA GLY A 692 21.70 -3.50 21.34
C GLY A 692 20.89 -3.36 20.05
N TYR A 693 21.58 -3.46 18.91
CA TYR A 693 20.96 -3.46 17.60
C TYR A 693 20.01 -4.67 17.41
N PRO A 694 18.79 -4.50 16.88
CA PRO A 694 17.82 -5.59 16.74
C PRO A 694 18.10 -6.50 15.54
N HIS A 695 19.14 -7.32 15.67
CA HIS A 695 19.60 -8.26 14.65
C HIS A 695 18.60 -9.42 14.41
N GLN A 696 18.47 -9.88 13.16
CA GLN A 696 17.57 -10.99 12.80
C GLN A 696 18.00 -12.34 13.40
N GLY A 697 19.30 -12.53 13.66
CA GLY A 697 19.81 -13.73 14.31
C GLY A 697 19.64 -13.77 15.83
N ALA A 698 19.10 -12.71 16.46
CA ALA A 698 19.09 -12.59 17.91
C ALA A 698 18.27 -13.70 18.60
N THR A 699 17.14 -14.10 18.02
CA THR A 699 16.33 -15.21 18.56
C THR A 699 17.09 -16.53 18.51
N SER A 700 17.72 -16.84 17.38
CA SER A 700 18.55 -18.04 17.22
C SER A 700 19.69 -18.07 18.24
N ALA A 701 20.38 -16.93 18.43
CA ALA A 701 21.43 -16.78 19.43
C ALA A 701 20.96 -17.07 20.87
N TRP A 702 19.79 -16.57 21.26
CA TRP A 702 19.20 -16.86 22.56
C TRP A 702 18.82 -18.34 22.73
N LEU A 703 18.30 -18.96 21.68
CA LEU A 703 18.00 -20.40 21.67
C LEU A 703 19.27 -21.26 21.76
N THR A 704 20.37 -20.83 21.12
CA THR A 704 21.68 -21.48 21.26
C THR A 704 22.15 -21.45 22.72
N LEU A 705 22.12 -20.28 23.38
CA LEU A 705 22.48 -20.16 24.80
C LEU A 705 21.60 -21.06 25.67
N ARG A 706 20.27 -21.03 25.45
CA ARG A 706 19.33 -21.89 26.16
C ARG A 706 19.72 -23.36 26.06
N ASN A 707 20.06 -23.84 24.87
CA ASN A 707 20.39 -25.24 24.65
C ASN A 707 21.69 -25.64 25.36
N VAL A 708 22.71 -24.78 25.34
CA VAL A 708 23.95 -25.04 26.09
C VAL A 708 23.69 -25.05 27.59
N PHE A 709 22.95 -24.08 28.13
CA PHE A 709 22.61 -24.05 29.55
C PHE A 709 21.82 -25.29 30.00
N MET A 710 20.86 -25.76 29.19
CA MET A 710 20.17 -27.03 29.45
C MET A 710 21.13 -28.21 29.48
N SER A 711 22.09 -28.27 28.55
CA SER A 711 23.08 -29.36 28.50
C SER A 711 23.98 -29.40 29.75
N TYR A 712 24.14 -28.26 30.43
CA TYR A 712 24.87 -28.12 31.69
C TYR A 712 23.97 -28.18 32.94
N GLY A 713 22.67 -28.48 32.79
CA GLY A 713 21.72 -28.55 33.90
C GLY A 713 21.37 -27.20 34.53
N GLN A 714 21.69 -26.08 33.86
CA GLN A 714 21.43 -24.72 34.31
C GLN A 714 20.03 -24.23 33.90
N ASN A 715 18.99 -24.87 34.45
CA ASN A 715 17.60 -24.68 34.02
C ASN A 715 17.12 -23.22 34.13
N ASP A 716 17.49 -22.50 35.20
CA ASP A 716 17.04 -21.11 35.39
C ASP A 716 17.64 -20.14 34.34
N LEU A 717 18.90 -20.38 33.96
CA LEU A 717 19.57 -19.63 32.88
C LEU A 717 18.95 -19.97 31.53
N ALA A 718 18.62 -21.25 31.30
CA ALA A 718 17.94 -21.71 30.10
C ALA A 718 16.56 -21.07 29.92
N GLU A 719 15.74 -21.03 30.97
CA GLU A 719 14.42 -20.38 30.93
C GLU A 719 14.54 -18.86 30.75
N SER A 720 15.53 -18.23 31.40
CA SER A 720 15.81 -16.80 31.16
C SER A 720 16.18 -16.53 29.70
N ALA A 721 17.06 -17.35 29.10
CA ALA A 721 17.45 -17.22 27.69
C ALA A 721 16.27 -17.47 26.74
N LYS A 722 15.40 -18.44 27.06
CA LYS A 722 14.17 -18.71 26.30
C LYS A 722 13.21 -17.52 26.30
N GLU A 723 13.08 -16.82 27.42
CA GLU A 723 12.23 -15.63 27.49
C GLU A 723 12.77 -14.50 26.60
N TYR A 724 14.09 -14.28 26.54
CA TYR A 724 14.67 -13.33 25.59
C TYR A 724 14.55 -13.80 24.13
N ALA A 725 14.60 -15.11 23.87
CA ALA A 725 14.27 -15.66 22.56
C ALA A 725 12.83 -15.32 22.16
N ARG A 726 11.86 -15.48 23.08
CA ARG A 726 10.46 -15.11 22.86
C ARG A 726 10.29 -13.60 22.59
N ILE A 727 10.96 -12.75 23.36
CA ILE A 727 10.93 -11.29 23.17
C ILE A 727 11.49 -10.89 21.80
N THR A 728 12.65 -11.43 21.43
CA THR A 728 13.27 -11.15 20.12
C THR A 728 12.47 -11.76 18.96
N TRP A 729 11.80 -12.89 19.16
CA TRP A 729 10.86 -13.47 18.21
C TRP A 729 9.68 -12.53 17.95
N MET A 730 9.05 -12.00 19.01
CA MET A 730 7.98 -11.02 18.89
C MET A 730 8.42 -9.81 18.08
N MET A 731 9.64 -9.31 18.28
CA MET A 731 10.17 -8.17 17.50
C MET A 731 10.26 -8.48 16.00
N GLN A 732 10.49 -9.74 15.62
CA GLN A 732 10.67 -10.14 14.21
C GLN A 732 9.33 -10.50 13.54
N VAL A 733 8.48 -11.21 14.25
CA VAL A 733 7.24 -11.78 13.72
C VAL A 733 6.01 -10.94 14.08
N GLY A 734 6.07 -10.17 15.17
CA GLY A 734 4.99 -9.31 15.66
C GLY A 734 4.16 -9.93 16.78
N GLU A 735 4.32 -11.23 17.05
CA GLU A 735 3.54 -11.99 18.01
C GLU A 735 4.32 -13.20 18.50
N ASP A 736 3.89 -13.81 19.61
CA ASP A 736 4.51 -14.98 20.24
C ASP A 736 3.63 -16.23 20.24
N THR A 737 2.41 -16.17 19.71
CA THR A 737 1.50 -17.32 19.64
C THR A 737 2.01 -18.43 18.72
N THR A 738 2.89 -18.10 17.77
CA THR A 738 3.57 -19.07 16.91
C THR A 738 4.92 -19.54 17.45
N PHE A 739 5.45 -18.90 18.50
CA PHE A 739 6.71 -19.30 19.13
C PHE A 739 6.50 -20.61 19.90
N ILE A 740 7.19 -21.66 19.48
CA ILE A 740 7.23 -22.96 20.15
C ILE A 740 8.68 -23.34 20.32
N TYR A 741 9.13 -23.49 21.56
CA TYR A 741 10.45 -24.04 21.83
C TYR A 741 10.46 -24.82 23.15
N ASP A 742 9.70 -25.91 23.14
CA ASP A 742 9.61 -26.89 24.23
C ASP A 742 10.06 -28.25 23.72
N ASN A 743 11.33 -28.42 23.34
CA ASN A 743 12.04 -29.71 23.24
C ASN A 743 13.52 -29.45 22.88
N PRO A 744 14.51 -29.96 23.63
CA PRO A 744 15.87 -30.11 23.09
C PRO A 744 15.84 -31.09 21.90
N PRO A 745 16.81 -31.02 20.97
CA PRO A 745 16.93 -32.01 19.91
C PRO A 745 16.96 -33.43 20.52
N LYS A 746 16.24 -34.38 19.89
CA LYS A 746 16.70 -35.76 19.96
C LYS A 746 17.98 -35.81 19.14
N GLU A 747 19.06 -36.25 19.80
CA GLU A 747 20.39 -36.47 19.22
C GLU A 747 20.37 -37.13 17.84
#